data_AF-A0A401L9P4-F1
#
_entry.id   AF-A0A401L9P4-F1
#
_cell.length_a   1.000
_cell.length_b   1.000
_cell.length_c   1.000
_cell.angle_alpha   90.00
_cell.angle_beta   90.00
_cell.angle_gamma   90.00
#
_symmetry.space_group_name_H-M   'P 1'
#
loop_
_entity.id
_entity.type
_entity.pdbx_description
1 polymer ?
#
loop_
_entity_poly.entity_id
_entity_poly.type
_entity_poly.pdbx_seq_one_letter_code
_entity_poly.pdbx_strand_id
1 'polypeptide(L)'
;MLPTKMRSVYITEHTAPDQYQLGDVPSLVVEKPTDILIKVHAASINPIDVKKASGATKMVLKDSFPYKIGYDCAGTVVNIGSQVTRFQAGDEVFVRLPECHRGSWSELARSTEDFVALKPKNLSMEDAASIPLAAMTSLQALRGYEGDLAGKTVFIPAGLGGTGIFACQLAKNIFKAGKVITTVSTQKVPKVKELLGEGIVDEIIDYRKSDPKEVIPKGSVDFIFDTTGSAMEYLSLVRPKGAIITVSILTSGDVLQNSSVMRRSPDKNDKATVPFPLRIALNVMDRIRVARASRYGVKYASIFLEPNAADLNSIRGWVEAGKLKTVVGTKASFNDIKAAAMAEGLAEGSHLPGPRISRVYGEWANGGWGALLTGNVQVDVRHLGGNGDLATSESHENDHQSMDTWRRYAESCQKHGTPAIAQICHPGRQSPRGAGERGFFERTIAPSEVPLDVGSGWVANAIRDLIFGVPKAMSRSDIDRVIAQFVTCARILARCGFSGIEIHAAHGYLLSQFLSPRSNIRQDEYGGSAERRARIVLEIIQQIRNAVPATFCIGIKLNSADLNTSECEDTMTQIRLFADAGIDFLEISGGSYEDPTMMGRGVRDESSPGKSQSTESREAFFLDFARQTRQQFPDLILLLTGGFRTRKGIEGALNSGACDLVGIGRPAVLKPDFPRLMMDDMYTDQEARVVFSKVQVPFLASLLKMRMLGGGAETRYFRDQIQRIATGLLPYAP
;
A
#
# COMPACT_ATOMS: atom_id res chain seq x y z
N MET A 1 37.02 -1.89 17.55
CA MET A 1 37.12 -2.21 16.11
C MET A 1 35.76 -2.00 15.48
N LEU A 2 35.69 -1.66 14.19
CA LEU A 2 34.43 -1.69 13.44
C LEU A 2 34.01 -3.15 13.18
N PRO A 3 32.71 -3.47 13.13
CA PRO A 3 32.26 -4.82 12.82
C PRO A 3 32.60 -5.18 11.37
N THR A 4 32.81 -6.47 11.08
CA THR A 4 33.16 -6.97 9.72
C THR A 4 31.96 -6.99 8.76
N LYS A 5 30.74 -6.98 9.31
CA LYS A 5 29.49 -6.77 8.59
C LYS A 5 28.77 -5.55 9.16
N MET A 6 27.87 -4.97 8.37
CA MET A 6 26.94 -3.93 8.81
C MET A 6 25.56 -4.23 8.22
N ARG A 7 24.50 -3.84 8.90
CA ARG A 7 23.14 -3.89 8.34
C ARG A 7 22.95 -2.80 7.29
N SER A 8 22.25 -3.14 6.22
CA SER A 8 21.95 -2.24 5.10
C SER A 8 20.60 -2.60 4.49
N VAL A 9 19.88 -1.59 4.01
CA VAL A 9 18.78 -1.75 3.08
C VAL A 9 19.34 -1.73 1.65
N TYR A 10 19.23 -2.86 0.98
CA TYR A 10 19.77 -3.09 -0.36
C TYR A 10 18.77 -3.84 -1.25
N ILE A 11 19.11 -3.95 -2.53
CA ILE A 11 18.42 -4.81 -3.50
C ILE A 11 19.44 -5.72 -4.19
N THR A 12 18.99 -6.91 -4.62
CA THR A 12 19.81 -7.87 -5.40
C THR A 12 19.57 -7.75 -6.91
N GLU A 13 18.49 -7.07 -7.30
CA GLU A 13 18.15 -6.71 -8.68
C GLU A 13 17.33 -5.41 -8.68
N HIS A 14 17.06 -4.81 -9.84
CA HIS A 14 16.26 -3.58 -9.90
C HIS A 14 14.79 -3.83 -9.56
N THR A 15 14.29 -3.21 -8.50
CA THR A 15 12.97 -3.53 -7.95
C THR A 15 12.32 -2.37 -7.20
N ALA A 16 11.05 -2.52 -6.85
CA ALA A 16 10.25 -1.53 -6.14
C ALA A 16 10.42 -1.65 -4.59
N PRO A 17 10.02 -0.64 -3.79
CA PRO A 17 10.29 -0.59 -2.34
C PRO A 17 9.82 -1.79 -1.52
N ASP A 18 8.78 -2.47 -1.98
CA ASP A 18 8.20 -3.68 -1.40
C ASP A 18 9.16 -4.88 -1.41
N GLN A 19 10.18 -4.88 -2.28
CA GLN A 19 11.18 -5.94 -2.44
C GLN A 19 12.56 -5.55 -1.89
N TYR A 20 12.69 -4.41 -1.19
CA TYR A 20 13.96 -4.02 -0.57
C TYR A 20 14.28 -4.96 0.60
N GLN A 21 15.53 -5.44 0.64
CA GLN A 21 16.03 -6.36 1.64
C GLN A 21 16.76 -5.58 2.73
N LEU A 22 16.45 -5.84 3.99
CA LEU A 22 17.29 -5.47 5.13
C LEU A 22 18.12 -6.69 5.51
N GLY A 23 19.45 -6.55 5.53
CA GLY A 23 20.34 -7.65 5.90
C GLY A 23 21.79 -7.21 6.10
N ASP A 24 22.62 -8.16 6.53
CA ASP A 24 24.04 -7.92 6.75
C ASP A 24 24.82 -7.92 5.43
N VAL A 25 25.47 -6.81 5.13
CA VAL A 25 26.41 -6.64 4.00
C VAL A 25 27.85 -6.48 4.53
N PRO A 26 28.89 -6.62 3.68
CA PRO A 26 30.25 -6.28 4.08
C PRO A 26 30.32 -4.84 4.63
N SER A 27 30.99 -4.70 5.77
CA SER A 27 31.16 -3.41 6.44
C SER A 27 32.04 -2.46 5.61
N LEU A 28 31.87 -1.16 5.83
CA LEU A 28 32.67 -0.14 5.16
C LEU A 28 33.95 0.18 5.94
N VAL A 29 35.04 0.31 5.20
CA VAL A 29 36.33 0.79 5.68
C VAL A 29 36.74 2.06 4.92
N VAL A 30 37.73 2.77 5.46
CA VAL A 30 38.50 3.80 4.75
C VAL A 30 39.32 3.09 3.68
N GLU A 31 39.00 3.30 2.40
CA GLU A 31 39.73 2.72 1.26
C GLU A 31 40.75 3.72 0.69
N LYS A 32 40.47 5.02 0.81
CA LYS A 32 41.26 6.12 0.24
C LYS A 32 41.67 7.12 1.33
N PRO A 33 42.81 7.82 1.15
CA PRO A 33 43.23 8.89 2.07
C PRO A 33 42.20 10.02 2.26
N THR A 34 41.26 10.20 1.33
CA THR A 34 40.23 11.26 1.38
C THR A 34 38.88 10.79 1.91
N ASP A 35 38.74 9.52 2.29
CA ASP A 35 37.46 8.97 2.77
C ASP A 35 37.15 9.41 4.20
N ILE A 36 35.89 9.78 4.44
CA ILE A 36 35.27 9.91 5.76
C ILE A 36 34.30 8.74 5.93
N LEU A 37 34.42 8.02 7.04
CA LEU A 37 33.47 6.97 7.42
C LEU A 37 32.54 7.50 8.52
N ILE A 38 31.24 7.43 8.27
CA ILE A 38 30.18 7.99 9.11
C ILE A 38 29.33 6.83 9.62
N LYS A 39 29.16 6.73 10.95
CA LYS A 39 28.09 5.92 11.54
C LYS A 39 26.78 6.66 11.34
N VAL A 40 25.84 6.06 10.64
CA VAL A 40 24.53 6.67 10.36
C VAL A 40 23.65 6.55 11.59
N HIS A 41 23.04 7.66 11.98
CA HIS A 41 22.02 7.71 13.04
C HIS A 41 20.63 7.86 12.44
N ALA A 42 20.51 8.59 11.33
CA ALA A 42 19.27 8.72 10.57
C ALA A 42 19.55 8.89 9.08
N ALA A 43 18.63 8.43 8.25
CA ALA A 43 18.65 8.61 6.80
C ALA A 43 17.29 9.09 6.28
N SER A 44 17.30 9.83 5.18
CA SER A 44 16.07 10.30 4.53
C SER A 44 15.76 9.47 3.28
N ILE A 45 14.46 9.38 2.95
CA ILE A 45 13.93 8.66 1.80
C ILE A 45 13.50 9.69 0.74
N ASN A 46 14.23 9.74 -0.37
CA ASN A 46 13.95 10.65 -1.47
C ASN A 46 13.35 9.92 -2.68
N PRO A 47 12.54 10.59 -3.53
CA PRO A 47 11.97 9.97 -4.74
C PRO A 47 13.00 9.45 -5.74
N ILE A 48 14.26 9.92 -5.68
CA ILE A 48 15.35 9.42 -6.53
C ILE A 48 15.91 8.09 -6.04
N ASP A 49 15.94 7.84 -4.72
CA ASP A 49 16.38 6.57 -4.13
C ASP A 49 15.54 5.43 -4.70
N VAL A 50 14.21 5.61 -4.64
CA VAL A 50 13.22 4.65 -5.13
C VAL A 50 13.33 4.43 -6.64
N LYS A 51 13.43 5.51 -7.43
CA LYS A 51 13.53 5.42 -8.91
C LYS A 51 14.83 4.74 -9.35
N LYS A 52 15.94 4.99 -8.66
CA LYS A 52 17.23 4.37 -8.96
C LYS A 52 17.23 2.89 -8.62
N ALA A 53 16.72 2.54 -7.44
CA ALA A 53 16.51 1.15 -7.06
C ALA A 53 15.59 0.41 -8.05
N SER A 54 14.50 1.03 -8.52
CA SER A 54 13.62 0.47 -9.55
C SER A 54 14.19 0.48 -10.98
N GLY A 55 15.48 0.81 -11.15
CA GLY A 55 16.19 0.70 -12.43
C GLY A 55 15.93 1.81 -13.44
N ALA A 56 15.49 3.00 -13.02
CA ALA A 56 15.24 4.12 -13.94
C ALA A 56 16.47 4.55 -14.77
N THR A 57 17.69 4.23 -14.31
CA THR A 57 18.95 4.52 -15.03
C THR A 57 19.62 3.30 -15.65
N LYS A 58 19.03 2.09 -15.59
CA LYS A 58 19.69 0.82 -15.95
C LYS A 58 20.16 0.70 -17.41
N MET A 59 19.61 1.54 -18.30
CA MET A 59 20.02 1.63 -19.71
C MET A 59 21.30 2.47 -19.93
N VAL A 60 21.82 3.11 -18.87
CA VAL A 60 22.88 4.12 -18.94
C VAL A 60 23.96 3.88 -17.88
N LEU A 61 23.57 3.36 -16.72
CA LEU A 61 24.44 2.96 -15.63
C LEU A 61 24.34 1.45 -15.43
N LYS A 62 25.50 0.77 -15.44
CA LYS A 62 25.60 -0.63 -15.03
C LYS A 62 25.81 -0.65 -13.52
N ASP A 63 24.72 -0.90 -12.80
CA ASP A 63 24.74 -0.98 -11.35
C ASP A 63 25.33 -2.32 -10.85
N SER A 64 26.02 -2.28 -9.71
CA SER A 64 26.54 -3.45 -9.00
C SER A 64 25.63 -3.84 -7.85
N PHE A 65 25.50 -5.15 -7.63
CA PHE A 65 24.64 -5.74 -6.59
C PHE A 65 25.50 -6.46 -5.52
N PRO A 66 25.11 -6.45 -4.23
CA PRO A 66 23.92 -5.81 -3.67
C PRO A 66 23.98 -4.27 -3.75
N TYR A 67 22.93 -3.68 -4.30
CA TYR A 67 22.83 -2.23 -4.52
C TYR A 67 22.29 -1.60 -3.23
N LYS A 68 23.13 -0.86 -2.50
CA LYS A 68 22.76 -0.15 -1.28
C LYS A 68 22.03 1.15 -1.61
N ILE A 69 20.94 1.42 -0.90
CA ILE A 69 19.99 2.51 -1.20
C ILE A 69 20.26 3.73 -0.29
N GLY A 70 19.88 4.92 -0.75
CA GLY A 70 19.91 6.15 0.05
C GLY A 70 21.06 7.09 -0.30
N TYR A 71 20.74 8.37 -0.51
CA TYR A 71 21.73 9.45 -0.59
C TYR A 71 21.91 10.24 0.70
N ASP A 72 20.86 10.44 1.50
CA ASP A 72 20.90 11.38 2.62
C ASP A 72 21.09 10.66 3.95
N CYS A 73 22.00 11.16 4.79
CA CYS A 73 22.09 10.79 6.20
C CYS A 73 22.62 11.91 7.08
N ALA A 74 22.35 11.77 8.38
CA ALA A 74 23.08 12.42 9.46
C ALA A 74 23.60 11.35 10.44
N GLY A 75 24.72 11.65 11.08
CA GLY A 75 25.41 10.71 11.95
C GLY A 75 26.72 11.26 12.49
N THR A 76 27.58 10.35 12.95
CA THR A 76 28.85 10.70 13.60
C THR A 76 30.03 10.12 12.82
N VAL A 77 31.08 10.93 12.60
CA VAL A 77 32.33 10.46 11.99
C VAL A 77 32.98 9.43 12.92
N VAL A 78 33.29 8.24 12.42
CA VAL A 78 33.92 7.15 13.18
C VAL A 78 35.34 6.81 12.73
N ASN A 79 35.71 7.15 11.49
CA ASN A 79 37.08 7.02 11.00
C ASN A 79 37.32 7.96 9.81
N ILE A 80 38.58 8.31 9.56
CA ILE A 80 38.99 9.24 8.49
C ILE A 80 40.25 8.73 7.79
N GLY A 81 40.41 9.06 6.51
CA GLY A 81 41.66 8.87 5.76
C GLY A 81 42.71 9.94 6.10
N SER A 82 43.97 9.66 5.76
CA SER A 82 45.14 10.49 6.12
C SER A 82 45.24 11.85 5.42
N GLN A 83 44.33 12.18 4.51
CA GLN A 83 44.23 13.48 3.82
C GLN A 83 42.94 14.24 4.19
N VAL A 84 42.13 13.72 5.12
CA VAL A 84 40.99 14.44 5.70
C VAL A 84 41.52 15.47 6.71
N THR A 85 41.07 16.72 6.63
CA THR A 85 41.64 17.84 7.40
C THR A 85 40.59 18.71 8.11
N ARG A 86 39.33 18.64 7.68
CA ARG A 86 38.21 19.47 8.18
C ARG A 86 37.31 18.73 9.17
N PHE A 87 37.54 17.43 9.37
CA PHE A 87 36.72 16.55 10.21
C PHE A 87 37.58 15.58 11.02
N GLN A 88 37.11 15.21 12.20
CA GLN A 88 37.71 14.23 13.10
C GLN A 88 36.67 13.23 13.61
N ALA A 89 37.14 12.10 14.18
CA ALA A 89 36.24 11.14 14.81
C ALA A 89 35.48 11.79 15.99
N GLY A 90 34.18 11.54 16.07
CA GLY A 90 33.27 12.17 17.03
C GLY A 90 32.47 13.35 16.47
N ASP A 91 32.83 13.92 15.31
CA ASP A 91 32.09 15.02 14.70
C ASP A 91 30.67 14.58 14.25
N GLU A 92 29.64 15.32 14.66
CA GLU A 92 28.29 15.17 14.11
C GLU A 92 28.20 15.83 12.73
N VAL A 93 27.79 15.05 11.73
CA VAL A 93 27.77 15.45 10.32
C VAL A 93 26.45 15.12 9.64
N PHE A 94 26.16 15.83 8.56
CA PHE A 94 25.07 15.54 7.63
C PHE A 94 25.55 15.67 6.18
N VAL A 95 24.99 14.86 5.28
CA VAL A 95 25.54 14.66 3.94
C VAL A 95 24.47 14.24 2.94
N ARG A 96 24.57 14.75 1.70
CA ARG A 96 24.01 14.11 0.51
C ARG A 96 25.14 13.39 -0.21
N LEU A 97 25.15 12.07 -0.14
CA LEU A 97 26.21 11.23 -0.71
C LEU A 97 26.28 11.39 -2.23
N PRO A 98 27.49 11.41 -2.83
CA PRO A 98 27.65 11.28 -4.27
C PRO A 98 27.23 9.86 -4.73
N GLU A 99 26.88 9.70 -6.01
CA GLU A 99 26.41 8.41 -6.56
C GLU A 99 27.37 7.25 -6.25
N CYS A 100 28.67 7.48 -6.43
CA CYS A 100 29.74 6.51 -6.20
C CYS A 100 29.85 6.02 -4.74
N HIS A 101 29.31 6.76 -3.77
CA HIS A 101 29.33 6.40 -2.34
C HIS A 101 27.92 6.22 -1.73
N ARG A 102 26.86 6.15 -2.56
CA ARG A 102 25.48 5.91 -2.12
C ARG A 102 25.34 4.69 -1.20
N GLY A 103 24.29 4.69 -0.39
CA GLY A 103 23.99 3.61 0.54
C GLY A 103 23.69 4.11 1.96
N SER A 104 23.11 5.31 2.11
CA SER A 104 22.87 5.92 3.41
C SER A 104 21.87 5.15 4.28
N TRP A 105 21.07 4.25 3.71
CA TRP A 105 20.18 3.36 4.45
C TRP A 105 20.95 2.14 5.01
N SER A 106 22.11 2.40 5.62
CA SER A 106 23.01 1.40 6.22
C SER A 106 23.58 1.95 7.53
N GLU A 107 24.04 1.08 8.44
CA GLU A 107 24.64 1.52 9.71
C GLU A 107 25.92 2.37 9.53
N LEU A 108 26.63 2.20 8.41
CA LEU A 108 27.77 3.02 8.01
C LEU A 108 27.59 3.57 6.58
N ALA A 109 28.02 4.82 6.38
CA ALA A 109 28.14 5.47 5.08
C ALA A 109 29.56 6.02 4.88
N ARG A 110 30.03 6.10 3.62
CA ARG A 110 31.33 6.66 3.26
C ARG A 110 31.15 7.93 2.44
N SER A 111 32.02 8.92 2.58
CA SER A 111 32.00 10.14 1.76
C SER A 111 33.39 10.78 1.68
N THR A 112 33.50 11.99 1.14
CA THR A 112 34.72 12.83 1.18
C THR A 112 34.39 14.23 1.71
N GLU A 113 35.40 15.01 2.10
CA GLU A 113 35.20 16.37 2.66
C GLU A 113 34.39 17.30 1.74
N ASP A 114 34.45 17.07 0.42
CA ASP A 114 33.76 17.86 -0.61
C ASP A 114 32.23 17.76 -0.54
N PHE A 115 31.70 16.74 0.12
CA PHE A 115 30.25 16.49 0.21
C PHE A 115 29.71 16.54 1.65
N VAL A 116 30.57 16.50 2.66
CA VAL A 116 30.20 16.47 4.08
C VAL A 116 30.22 17.87 4.70
N ALA A 117 29.24 18.14 5.56
CA ALA A 117 29.21 19.30 6.45
C ALA A 117 28.86 18.87 7.88
N LEU A 118 29.23 19.69 8.87
CA LEU A 118 28.82 19.46 10.27
C LEU A 118 27.30 19.61 10.41
N LYS A 119 26.66 18.80 11.26
CA LYS A 119 25.22 18.89 11.54
C LYS A 119 24.88 20.26 12.14
N PRO A 120 23.73 20.88 11.80
CA PRO A 120 23.19 22.01 12.56
C PRO A 120 23.08 21.66 14.05
N LYS A 121 23.63 22.51 14.93
CA LYS A 121 23.65 22.25 16.38
C LYS A 121 22.26 22.25 17.02
N ASN A 122 21.30 22.94 16.41
CA ASN A 122 19.94 23.11 16.89
C ASN A 122 18.94 22.03 16.39
N LEU A 123 19.41 20.97 15.71
CA LEU A 123 18.54 19.91 15.18
C LEU A 123 18.91 18.51 15.70
N SER A 124 17.89 17.64 15.74
CA SER A 124 18.06 16.19 15.89
C SER A 124 18.78 15.56 14.68
N MET A 125 19.21 14.30 14.80
CA MET A 125 19.80 13.57 13.68
C MET A 125 18.78 13.35 12.55
N GLU A 126 17.54 13.00 12.90
CA GLU A 126 16.47 12.74 11.94
C GLU A 126 16.06 14.00 11.17
N ASP A 127 15.95 15.13 11.88
CA ASP A 127 15.67 16.42 11.26
C ASP A 127 16.82 16.84 10.35
N ALA A 128 18.07 16.68 10.80
CA ALA A 128 19.23 16.98 9.96
C ALA A 128 19.33 16.07 8.72
N ALA A 129 19.02 14.78 8.84
CA ALA A 129 19.03 13.83 7.73
C ALA A 129 17.98 14.15 6.65
N SER A 130 16.89 14.84 7.00
CA SER A 130 15.82 15.21 6.06
C SER A 130 16.16 16.36 5.09
N ILE A 131 17.27 17.06 5.33
CA ILE A 131 17.65 18.31 4.66
C ILE A 131 18.45 18.13 3.36
N PRO A 132 19.51 17.29 3.28
CA PRO A 132 20.58 17.47 2.29
C PRO A 132 20.14 17.49 0.82
N LEU A 133 19.48 16.45 0.31
CA LEU A 133 19.05 16.42 -1.09
C LEU A 133 18.00 17.48 -1.38
N ALA A 134 16.97 17.55 -0.53
CA ALA A 134 15.80 18.38 -0.76
C ALA A 134 16.12 19.88 -0.71
N ALA A 135 16.87 20.34 0.30
CA ALA A 135 17.22 21.75 0.45
C ALA A 135 18.26 22.22 -0.58
N MET A 136 19.29 21.41 -0.88
CA MET A 136 20.25 21.76 -1.93
C MET A 136 19.60 21.80 -3.32
N THR A 137 18.67 20.89 -3.61
CA THR A 137 17.94 20.88 -4.89
C THR A 137 17.15 22.18 -5.06
N SER A 138 16.47 22.63 -4.01
CA SER A 138 15.73 23.89 -4.02
C SER A 138 16.63 25.13 -4.12
N LEU A 139 17.78 25.13 -3.43
CA LEU A 139 18.77 26.20 -3.52
C LEU A 139 19.35 26.33 -4.94
N GLN A 140 19.77 25.22 -5.55
CA GLN A 140 20.34 25.21 -6.89
C GLN A 140 19.29 25.54 -7.96
N ALA A 141 18.03 25.13 -7.77
CA ALA A 141 16.94 25.54 -8.64
C ALA A 141 16.71 27.06 -8.63
N LEU A 142 16.63 27.67 -7.45
CA LEU A 142 16.43 29.12 -7.30
C LEU A 142 17.61 29.92 -7.87
N ARG A 143 18.85 29.44 -7.74
CA ARG A 143 20.03 30.00 -8.44
C ARG A 143 20.00 29.85 -9.96
N GLY A 144 19.07 29.07 -10.52
CA GLY A 144 18.88 28.92 -11.97
C GLY A 144 18.17 30.10 -12.65
N TYR A 145 17.65 31.07 -11.87
CA TYR A 145 17.14 32.32 -12.40
C TYR A 145 18.28 33.24 -12.86
N GLU A 146 18.12 33.90 -14.00
CA GLU A 146 19.10 34.87 -14.50
C GLU A 146 18.87 36.24 -13.86
N GLY A 147 19.72 36.60 -12.90
CA GLY A 147 19.63 37.84 -12.13
C GLY A 147 19.12 37.60 -10.71
N ASP A 148 18.46 38.59 -10.13
CA ASP A 148 17.96 38.54 -8.76
C ASP A 148 16.44 38.27 -8.70
N LEU A 149 16.05 37.42 -7.76
CA LEU A 149 14.66 37.12 -7.41
C LEU A 149 14.07 38.12 -6.40
N ALA A 150 14.86 39.06 -5.88
CA ALA A 150 14.38 40.11 -5.00
C ALA A 150 13.18 40.88 -5.61
N GLY A 151 12.09 40.97 -4.86
CA GLY A 151 10.85 41.62 -5.30
C GLY A 151 10.08 40.90 -6.42
N LYS A 152 10.53 39.72 -6.87
CA LYS A 152 9.87 38.95 -7.95
C LYS A 152 8.72 38.07 -7.48
N THR A 153 7.84 37.70 -8.40
CA THR A 153 6.81 36.68 -8.20
C THR A 153 7.36 35.29 -8.55
N VAL A 154 7.45 34.44 -7.55
CA VAL A 154 7.94 33.05 -7.64
C VAL A 154 6.78 32.09 -7.43
N PHE A 155 6.56 31.15 -8.35
CA PHE A 155 5.58 30.07 -8.21
C PHE A 155 6.28 28.72 -7.99
N ILE A 156 5.95 28.08 -6.87
CA ILE A 156 6.49 26.77 -6.48
C ILE A 156 5.29 25.84 -6.25
N PRO A 157 4.86 25.05 -7.24
CA PRO A 157 3.83 24.03 -7.02
C PRO A 157 4.28 23.02 -5.95
N ALA A 158 3.31 22.41 -5.27
CA ALA A 158 3.52 21.42 -4.21
C ALA A 158 4.43 21.90 -3.06
N GLY A 159 4.15 23.08 -2.48
CA GLY A 159 4.97 23.72 -1.43
C GLY A 159 5.07 22.95 -0.11
N LEU A 160 4.26 21.91 0.11
CA LEU A 160 4.40 20.94 1.19
C LEU A 160 4.82 19.53 0.68
N GLY A 161 5.62 19.51 -0.38
CA GLY A 161 6.44 18.38 -0.82
C GLY A 161 7.91 18.57 -0.44
N GLY A 162 8.74 17.52 -0.59
CA GLY A 162 10.12 17.49 -0.05
C GLY A 162 10.99 18.68 -0.44
N THR A 163 11.08 19.02 -1.73
CA THR A 163 11.78 20.25 -2.17
C THR A 163 10.97 21.51 -1.93
N GLY A 164 9.64 21.44 -2.06
CA GLY A 164 8.72 22.58 -1.93
C GLY A 164 8.86 23.31 -0.60
N ILE A 165 8.96 22.59 0.53
CA ILE A 165 9.07 23.20 1.87
C ILE A 165 10.31 24.09 1.99
N PHE A 166 11.45 23.66 1.42
CA PHE A 166 12.68 24.44 1.41
C PHE A 166 12.63 25.54 0.36
N ALA A 167 12.04 25.29 -0.81
CA ALA A 167 11.98 26.26 -1.89
C ALA A 167 11.16 27.51 -1.51
N CYS A 168 10.00 27.36 -0.88
CA CYS A 168 9.19 28.51 -0.45
C CYS A 168 9.94 29.36 0.58
N GLN A 169 10.56 28.72 1.57
CA GLN A 169 11.35 29.41 2.59
C GLN A 169 12.60 30.08 2.01
N LEU A 170 13.36 29.40 1.15
CA LEU A 170 14.55 29.97 0.48
C LEU A 170 14.14 31.16 -0.40
N ALA A 171 13.09 31.02 -1.22
CA ALA A 171 12.59 32.08 -2.09
C ALA A 171 12.28 33.35 -1.28
N LYS A 172 11.56 33.23 -0.16
CA LYS A 172 11.19 34.38 0.68
C LYS A 172 12.35 34.90 1.53
N ASN A 173 12.99 34.03 2.31
CA ASN A 173 13.92 34.44 3.37
C ASN A 173 15.33 34.75 2.85
N ILE A 174 15.80 34.06 1.81
CA ILE A 174 17.16 34.18 1.27
C ILE A 174 17.16 34.99 -0.02
N PHE A 175 16.32 34.61 -0.99
CA PHE A 175 16.23 35.25 -2.31
C PHE A 175 15.29 36.47 -2.37
N LYS A 176 14.65 36.82 -1.24
CA LYS A 176 13.82 38.03 -1.09
C LYS A 176 12.70 38.19 -2.12
N ALA A 177 12.13 37.08 -2.60
CA ALA A 177 11.00 37.07 -3.50
C ALA A 177 9.85 37.94 -2.94
N GLY A 178 9.36 38.86 -3.77
CA GLY A 178 8.27 39.77 -3.38
C GLY A 178 6.99 38.99 -3.09
N LYS A 179 6.67 38.03 -3.97
CA LYS A 179 5.50 37.15 -3.87
C LYS A 179 5.88 35.70 -4.09
N VAL A 180 5.48 34.81 -3.20
CA VAL A 180 5.63 33.35 -3.28
C VAL A 180 4.24 32.74 -3.37
N ILE A 181 3.97 32.08 -4.50
CA ILE A 181 2.72 31.37 -4.79
C ILE A 181 2.99 29.86 -4.66
N THR A 182 2.06 29.10 -4.11
CA THR A 182 2.16 27.63 -4.07
C THR A 182 0.84 26.92 -4.29
N THR A 183 0.91 25.62 -4.60
CA THR A 183 -0.25 24.71 -4.63
C THR A 183 -0.15 23.65 -3.54
N VAL A 184 -1.27 23.37 -2.88
CA VAL A 184 -1.44 22.25 -1.95
C VAL A 184 -2.86 21.69 -2.07
N SER A 185 -3.13 20.50 -1.53
CA SER A 185 -4.49 19.96 -1.47
C SER A 185 -5.29 20.61 -0.33
N THR A 186 -6.62 20.57 -0.40
CA THR A 186 -7.54 21.18 0.59
C THR A 186 -7.12 20.98 2.06
N GLN A 187 -6.83 19.75 2.47
CA GLN A 187 -6.42 19.42 3.86
C GLN A 187 -5.05 19.99 4.27
N LYS A 188 -4.23 20.38 3.29
CA LYS A 188 -2.89 20.95 3.47
C LYS A 188 -2.86 22.48 3.42
N VAL A 189 -3.96 23.15 3.01
CA VAL A 189 -4.07 24.63 2.98
C VAL A 189 -3.73 25.27 4.33
N PRO A 190 -4.39 24.90 5.47
CA PRO A 190 -4.03 25.48 6.78
C PRO A 190 -2.60 25.14 7.19
N LYS A 191 -2.12 23.94 6.81
CA LYS A 191 -0.78 23.45 7.17
C LYS A 191 0.37 24.26 6.57
N VAL A 192 0.15 25.07 5.52
CA VAL A 192 1.22 25.88 4.93
C VAL A 192 1.71 26.92 5.94
N LYS A 193 0.80 27.64 6.60
CA LYS A 193 1.14 28.62 7.64
C LYS A 193 1.68 27.96 8.90
N GLU A 194 1.06 26.86 9.33
CA GLU A 194 1.48 26.03 10.48
C GLU A 194 2.95 25.60 10.37
N LEU A 195 3.34 25.05 9.22
CA LEU A 195 4.62 24.37 9.04
C LEU A 195 5.74 25.28 8.54
N LEU A 196 5.45 26.22 7.63
CA LEU A 196 6.46 27.14 7.10
C LEU A 196 6.56 28.43 7.91
N GLY A 197 5.49 28.81 8.61
CA GLY A 197 5.35 30.11 9.28
C GLY A 197 4.57 31.11 8.43
N GLU A 198 4.05 32.14 9.09
CA GLU A 198 3.38 33.24 8.40
C GLU A 198 4.35 34.06 7.54
N GLY A 199 3.84 34.63 6.45
CA GLY A 199 4.62 35.46 5.53
C GLY A 199 5.60 34.70 4.63
N ILE A 200 5.76 33.38 4.73
CA ILE A 200 6.60 32.60 3.81
C ILE A 200 5.94 32.40 2.44
N VAL A 201 4.62 32.21 2.43
CA VAL A 201 3.81 32.03 1.23
C VAL A 201 2.71 33.08 1.24
N ASP A 202 2.65 33.89 0.18
CA ASP A 202 1.69 34.99 0.05
C ASP A 202 0.37 34.53 -0.59
N GLU A 203 0.41 33.48 -1.42
CA GLU A 203 -0.77 32.93 -2.10
C GLU A 203 -0.74 31.40 -2.10
N ILE A 204 -1.80 30.79 -1.55
CA ILE A 204 -1.95 29.34 -1.42
C ILE A 204 -3.15 28.90 -2.27
N ILE A 205 -2.89 28.12 -3.32
CA ILE A 205 -3.92 27.63 -4.23
C ILE A 205 -4.29 26.19 -3.87
N ASP A 206 -5.57 25.97 -3.54
CA ASP A 206 -6.13 24.62 -3.39
C ASP A 206 -6.38 24.01 -4.77
N TYR A 207 -5.43 23.23 -5.27
CA TYR A 207 -5.52 22.61 -6.60
C TYR A 207 -6.64 21.55 -6.72
N ARG A 208 -7.35 21.24 -5.64
CA ARG A 208 -8.57 20.40 -5.67
C ARG A 208 -9.85 21.20 -5.92
N LYS A 209 -9.81 22.53 -5.80
CA LYS A 209 -10.95 23.43 -5.97
C LYS A 209 -10.85 24.31 -7.21
N SER A 210 -9.63 24.69 -7.61
CA SER A 210 -9.40 25.60 -8.73
C SER A 210 -8.13 25.20 -9.48
N ASP A 211 -8.12 25.36 -10.81
CA ASP A 211 -6.89 25.18 -11.59
C ASP A 211 -5.97 26.39 -11.34
N PRO A 212 -4.68 26.20 -10.98
CA PRO A 212 -3.73 27.30 -10.82
C PRO A 212 -3.62 28.23 -12.05
N LYS A 213 -3.93 27.74 -13.25
CA LYS A 213 -3.93 28.54 -14.49
C LYS A 213 -5.10 29.53 -14.58
N GLU A 214 -6.15 29.34 -13.79
CA GLU A 214 -7.33 30.21 -13.71
C GLU A 214 -7.19 31.25 -12.59
N VAL A 215 -6.49 30.89 -11.50
CA VAL A 215 -6.26 31.75 -10.34
C VAL A 215 -5.08 32.71 -10.57
N ILE A 216 -3.95 32.20 -11.08
CA ILE A 216 -2.75 33.01 -11.32
C ILE A 216 -2.94 33.83 -12.61
N PRO A 217 -2.80 35.17 -12.59
CA PRO A 217 -2.92 35.97 -13.80
C PRO A 217 -1.83 35.61 -14.83
N LYS A 218 -2.20 35.57 -16.11
CA LYS A 218 -1.28 35.28 -17.21
C LYS A 218 -0.14 36.32 -17.26
N GLY A 219 1.09 35.86 -17.46
CA GLY A 219 2.28 36.71 -17.50
C GLY A 219 2.63 37.44 -16.19
N SER A 220 2.14 36.98 -15.03
CA SER A 220 2.41 37.61 -13.71
C SER A 220 3.56 36.99 -12.92
N VAL A 221 4.06 35.82 -13.34
CA VAL A 221 5.13 35.08 -12.66
C VAL A 221 6.48 35.34 -13.31
N ASP A 222 7.50 35.65 -12.52
CA ASP A 222 8.88 35.80 -12.98
C ASP A 222 9.60 34.45 -13.09
N PHE A 223 9.36 33.57 -12.11
CA PHE A 223 10.08 32.31 -11.95
C PHE A 223 9.15 31.18 -11.50
N ILE A 224 9.26 30.02 -12.16
CA ILE A 224 8.65 28.77 -11.69
C ILE A 224 9.74 27.76 -11.34
N PHE A 225 9.69 27.23 -10.11
CA PHE A 225 10.41 26.02 -9.77
C PHE A 225 9.46 24.82 -9.86
N ASP A 226 9.51 24.10 -10.97
CA ASP A 226 8.63 22.96 -11.24
C ASP A 226 9.11 21.69 -10.52
N THR A 227 8.41 21.38 -9.44
CA THR A 227 8.60 20.17 -8.62
C THR A 227 7.68 19.01 -9.04
N THR A 228 6.64 19.28 -9.84
CA THR A 228 5.58 18.30 -10.18
C THR A 228 5.74 17.70 -11.57
N GLY A 229 6.53 18.31 -12.45
CA GLY A 229 6.63 17.96 -13.87
C GLY A 229 5.60 18.64 -14.75
N SER A 230 4.94 19.69 -14.25
CA SER A 230 3.85 20.39 -14.91
C SER A 230 4.30 21.67 -15.63
N ALA A 231 5.61 21.93 -15.73
CA ALA A 231 6.20 23.13 -16.35
C ALA A 231 5.53 23.60 -17.66
N MET A 232 5.22 22.67 -18.57
CA MET A 232 4.66 22.99 -19.89
C MET A 232 3.20 23.47 -19.84
N GLU A 233 2.48 23.22 -18.75
CA GLU A 233 1.11 23.69 -18.53
C GLU A 233 1.08 25.15 -18.04
N TYR A 234 2.11 25.57 -17.31
CA TYR A 234 2.19 26.89 -16.66
C TYR A 234 2.88 27.98 -17.50
N LEU A 235 3.25 27.69 -18.76
CA LEU A 235 3.96 28.64 -19.64
C LEU A 235 3.26 29.99 -19.80
N SER A 236 1.91 30.01 -19.83
CA SER A 236 1.12 31.24 -19.96
C SER A 236 1.12 32.11 -18.70
N LEU A 237 1.54 31.57 -17.55
CA LEU A 237 1.63 32.30 -16.28
C LEU A 237 2.93 33.09 -16.15
N VAL A 238 3.97 32.64 -16.87
CA VAL A 238 5.30 33.26 -16.83
C VAL A 238 5.35 34.45 -17.77
N ARG A 239 5.91 35.57 -17.29
CA ARG A 239 6.13 36.75 -18.12
C ARG A 239 7.20 36.50 -19.20
N PRO A 240 7.21 37.26 -20.31
CA PRO A 240 8.36 37.30 -21.20
C PRO A 240 9.65 37.66 -20.44
N LYS A 241 10.75 36.96 -20.77
CA LYS A 241 12.03 36.96 -20.02
C LYS A 241 11.95 36.37 -18.59
N GLY A 242 10.86 35.71 -18.22
CA GLY A 242 10.80 34.85 -17.04
C GLY A 242 11.40 33.47 -17.32
N ALA A 243 11.52 32.64 -16.28
CA ALA A 243 12.14 31.32 -16.38
C ALA A 243 11.37 30.22 -15.66
N ILE A 244 11.47 28.99 -16.17
CA ILE A 244 11.02 27.76 -15.52
C ILE A 244 12.23 26.84 -15.37
N ILE A 245 12.53 26.46 -14.13
CA ILE A 245 13.52 25.43 -13.80
C ILE A 245 12.78 24.21 -13.26
N THR A 246 13.00 23.05 -13.86
CA THR A 246 12.35 21.79 -13.44
C THR A 246 13.35 20.79 -12.89
N VAL A 247 12.91 20.00 -11.92
CA VAL A 247 13.60 18.80 -11.40
C VAL A 247 12.85 17.52 -11.78
N SER A 248 11.94 17.61 -12.76
CA SER A 248 11.23 16.46 -13.31
C SER A 248 12.12 15.59 -14.21
N ILE A 249 11.73 14.33 -14.34
CA ILE A 249 12.58 13.20 -14.73
C ILE A 249 13.04 13.27 -16.21
N LEU A 250 12.24 13.89 -17.07
CA LEU A 250 12.48 13.93 -18.52
C LEU A 250 13.34 15.14 -18.93
N THR A 251 14.64 15.01 -18.69
CA THR A 251 15.70 15.97 -19.04
C THR A 251 16.25 15.78 -20.47
N SER A 252 17.20 16.62 -20.90
CA SER A 252 17.97 16.42 -22.13
C SER A 252 19.08 15.38 -21.94
N GLY A 253 19.57 14.81 -23.04
CA GLY A 253 20.68 13.87 -23.03
C GLY A 253 22.00 14.52 -22.60
N ASP A 254 22.20 15.80 -22.94
CA ASP A 254 23.40 16.56 -22.56
C ASP A 254 23.40 16.94 -21.08
N VAL A 255 22.24 17.30 -20.50
CA VAL A 255 22.11 17.55 -19.06
C VAL A 255 22.28 16.25 -18.28
N LEU A 256 21.69 15.14 -18.73
CA LEU A 256 21.92 13.81 -18.14
C LEU A 256 23.41 13.45 -18.17
N GLN A 257 24.07 13.52 -19.34
CA GLN A 257 25.48 13.16 -19.52
C GLN A 257 26.42 13.93 -18.58
N ASN A 258 26.12 15.20 -18.28
CA ASN A 258 26.97 16.03 -17.44
C ASN A 258 26.63 15.98 -15.94
N SER A 259 25.49 15.37 -15.58
CA SER A 259 24.96 15.32 -14.21
C SER A 259 25.87 14.57 -13.22
N SER A 260 25.66 14.85 -11.92
CA SER A 260 26.34 14.15 -10.82
C SER A 260 25.99 12.66 -10.73
N VAL A 261 24.81 12.25 -11.22
CA VAL A 261 24.32 10.86 -11.24
C VAL A 261 25.13 10.00 -12.21
N MET A 262 25.79 10.61 -13.21
CA MET A 262 26.64 9.87 -14.15
C MET A 262 28.06 9.60 -13.63
N ARG A 263 28.46 10.15 -12.47
CA ARG A 263 29.82 10.01 -11.94
C ARG A 263 30.06 8.63 -11.33
N ARG A 264 31.19 8.01 -11.69
CA ARG A 264 31.61 6.70 -11.17
C ARG A 264 32.51 6.80 -9.95
N SER A 265 33.15 7.95 -9.73
CA SER A 265 33.96 8.26 -8.55
C SER A 265 33.70 9.71 -8.07
N PRO A 266 34.34 10.18 -6.98
CA PRO A 266 34.24 11.58 -6.56
C PRO A 266 34.73 12.61 -7.60
N ASP A 267 35.61 12.21 -8.53
CA ASP A 267 36.08 13.08 -9.61
C ASP A 267 34.92 13.47 -10.54
N LYS A 268 34.83 14.76 -10.89
CA LYS A 268 33.79 15.30 -11.78
C LYS A 268 33.97 14.90 -13.24
N ASN A 269 35.16 14.40 -13.61
CA ASN A 269 35.51 13.99 -14.97
C ASN A 269 35.23 12.50 -15.24
N ASP A 270 35.27 11.64 -14.22
CA ASP A 270 35.00 10.20 -14.33
C ASP A 270 33.49 9.93 -14.38
N LYS A 271 32.95 9.83 -15.60
CA LYS A 271 31.53 9.67 -15.89
C LYS A 271 31.25 8.46 -16.78
N ALA A 272 30.08 7.85 -16.58
CA ALA A 272 29.50 6.95 -17.56
C ALA A 272 28.96 7.72 -18.79
N THR A 273 28.99 7.08 -19.96
CA THR A 273 28.56 7.68 -21.23
C THR A 273 27.10 7.33 -21.53
N VAL A 274 26.29 8.32 -21.86
CA VAL A 274 24.92 8.11 -22.35
C VAL A 274 24.99 7.54 -23.78
N PRO A 275 24.33 6.40 -24.08
CA PRO A 275 24.32 5.83 -25.42
C PRO A 275 23.87 6.87 -26.47
N PHE A 276 24.64 7.02 -27.56
CA PHE A 276 24.44 8.11 -28.52
C PHE A 276 22.99 8.25 -29.04
N PRO A 277 22.29 7.16 -29.47
CA PRO A 277 20.90 7.28 -29.92
C PRO A 277 19.95 7.79 -28.82
N LEU A 278 20.13 7.34 -27.58
CA LEU A 278 19.35 7.79 -26.43
C LEU A 278 19.63 9.25 -26.09
N ARG A 279 20.90 9.68 -26.13
CA ARG A 279 21.31 11.07 -25.92
C ARG A 279 20.67 12.00 -26.94
N ILE A 280 20.70 11.63 -28.22
CA ILE A 280 20.05 12.40 -29.30
C ILE A 280 18.53 12.43 -29.14
N ALA A 281 17.88 11.30 -28.84
CA ALA A 281 16.44 11.25 -28.62
C ALA A 281 15.98 12.18 -27.47
N LEU A 282 16.67 12.13 -26.32
CA LEU A 282 16.41 13.02 -25.18
C LEU A 282 16.65 14.49 -25.53
N ASN A 283 17.71 14.80 -26.27
CA ASN A 283 17.99 16.16 -26.75
C ASN A 283 16.89 16.68 -27.71
N VAL A 284 16.34 15.84 -28.59
CA VAL A 284 15.22 16.22 -29.47
C VAL A 284 13.94 16.47 -28.67
N MET A 285 13.61 15.60 -27.71
CA MET A 285 12.46 15.79 -26.82
C MET A 285 12.58 17.08 -26.00
N ASP A 286 13.78 17.41 -25.52
CA ASP A 286 14.02 18.65 -24.76
C ASP A 286 13.94 19.89 -25.66
N ARG A 287 14.51 19.85 -26.88
CA ARG A 287 14.37 20.92 -27.88
C ARG A 287 12.91 21.26 -28.18
N ILE A 288 12.00 20.29 -28.18
CA ILE A 288 10.55 20.55 -28.32
C ILE A 288 10.01 21.37 -27.14
N ARG A 289 10.44 21.08 -25.90
CA ARG A 289 10.04 21.84 -24.70
C ARG A 289 10.63 23.25 -24.71
N VAL A 290 11.92 23.39 -25.02
CA VAL A 290 12.62 24.68 -25.16
C VAL A 290 11.97 25.53 -26.25
N ALA A 291 11.66 24.96 -27.43
CA ALA A 291 10.98 25.66 -28.52
C ALA A 291 9.52 26.02 -28.18
N ARG A 292 8.83 25.21 -27.35
CA ARG A 292 7.50 25.56 -26.84
C ARG A 292 7.57 26.69 -25.82
N ALA A 293 8.58 26.72 -24.95
CA ALA A 293 8.78 27.78 -23.96
C ALA A 293 9.22 29.11 -24.60
N SER A 294 10.12 29.07 -25.60
CA SER A 294 10.61 30.26 -26.29
C SER A 294 9.50 31.00 -27.06
N ARG A 295 8.45 30.31 -27.51
CA ARG A 295 7.23 30.95 -28.07
C ARG A 295 6.48 31.85 -27.08
N TYR A 296 6.67 31.65 -25.77
CA TYR A 296 6.15 32.54 -24.71
C TYR A 296 7.21 33.56 -24.25
N GLY A 297 8.40 33.56 -24.85
CA GLY A 297 9.55 34.34 -24.37
C GLY A 297 10.12 33.83 -23.03
N VAL A 298 9.86 32.56 -22.69
CA VAL A 298 10.21 31.95 -21.39
C VAL A 298 11.46 31.07 -21.52
N LYS A 299 12.44 31.26 -20.63
CA LYS A 299 13.58 30.34 -20.51
C LYS A 299 13.13 29.06 -19.82
N TYR A 300 13.44 27.90 -20.39
CA TYR A 300 13.18 26.59 -19.78
C TYR A 300 14.49 25.81 -19.64
N ALA A 301 14.73 25.23 -18.46
CA ALA A 301 15.80 24.26 -18.26
C ALA A 301 15.43 23.21 -17.23
N SER A 302 16.02 22.02 -17.36
CA SER A 302 16.02 20.98 -16.32
C SER A 302 17.37 20.96 -15.62
N ILE A 303 17.40 20.66 -14.32
CA ILE A 303 18.63 20.51 -13.55
C ILE A 303 18.72 19.18 -12.82
N PHE A 304 19.94 18.72 -12.57
CA PHE A 304 20.25 17.71 -11.56
C PHE A 304 20.98 18.37 -10.40
N LEU A 305 20.74 17.85 -9.19
CA LEU A 305 21.46 18.25 -8.00
C LEU A 305 22.97 17.96 -8.13
N GLU A 306 23.79 18.97 -7.86
CA GLU A 306 25.23 18.83 -7.65
C GLU A 306 25.53 18.71 -6.15
N PRO A 307 25.92 17.53 -5.62
CA PRO A 307 26.28 17.40 -4.21
C PRO A 307 27.54 18.23 -3.92
N ASN A 308 27.51 19.06 -2.87
CA ASN A 308 28.70 19.78 -2.41
C ASN A 308 28.53 20.30 -0.96
N ALA A 309 29.64 20.39 -0.23
CA ALA A 309 29.67 20.86 1.15
C ALA A 309 29.42 22.37 1.30
N ALA A 310 29.67 23.19 0.27
CA ALA A 310 29.47 24.65 0.35
C ALA A 310 27.99 25.01 0.48
N ASP A 311 27.12 24.34 -0.27
CA ASP A 311 25.67 24.47 -0.17
C ASP A 311 25.16 23.94 1.17
N LEU A 312 25.64 22.78 1.65
CA LEU A 312 25.27 22.26 2.97
C LEU A 312 25.70 23.20 4.11
N ASN A 313 26.90 23.79 4.04
CA ASN A 313 27.35 24.77 5.03
C ASN A 313 26.50 26.06 5.01
N SER A 314 26.07 26.51 3.82
CA SER A 314 25.15 27.64 3.66
C SER A 314 23.78 27.35 4.29
N ILE A 315 23.24 26.17 3.97
CA ILE A 315 21.96 25.65 4.50
C ILE A 315 22.03 25.50 6.02
N ARG A 316 23.10 24.92 6.56
CA ARG A 316 23.37 24.80 8.00
C ARG A 316 23.29 26.17 8.68
N GLY A 317 24.01 27.17 8.15
CA GLY A 317 24.00 28.53 8.71
C GLY A 317 22.61 29.18 8.70
N TRP A 318 21.78 28.90 7.69
CA TRP A 318 20.39 29.40 7.67
C TRP A 318 19.45 28.64 8.61
N VAL A 319 19.67 27.35 8.83
CA VAL A 319 18.95 26.53 9.82
C VAL A 319 19.29 26.97 11.25
N GLU A 320 20.57 27.18 11.55
CA GLU A 320 21.04 27.67 12.86
C GLU A 320 20.56 29.10 13.13
N ALA A 321 20.49 29.94 12.09
CA ALA A 321 19.91 31.29 12.18
C ALA A 321 18.37 31.34 12.12
N GLY A 322 17.66 30.19 12.14
CA GLY A 322 16.20 30.12 12.12
C GLY A 322 15.51 30.59 10.82
N LYS A 323 16.29 30.85 9.76
CA LYS A 323 15.82 31.31 8.44
C LYS A 323 15.30 30.17 7.55
N LEU A 324 15.60 28.93 7.92
CA LEU A 324 15.16 27.73 7.22
C LEU A 324 14.81 26.64 8.23
N LYS A 325 13.60 26.08 8.12
CA LYS A 325 13.09 24.99 8.96
C LYS A 325 12.88 23.74 8.10
N THR A 326 13.13 22.58 8.69
CA THR A 326 12.70 21.30 8.09
C THR A 326 11.39 20.84 8.71
N VAL A 327 10.73 19.88 8.06
CA VAL A 327 9.46 19.28 8.50
C VAL A 327 9.53 17.77 8.27
N VAL A 328 9.76 17.00 9.33
CA VAL A 328 9.73 15.54 9.28
C VAL A 328 8.31 15.05 9.61
N GLY A 329 7.61 14.53 8.61
CA GLY A 329 6.21 14.08 8.76
C GLY A 329 6.04 12.69 9.39
N THR A 330 6.98 11.77 9.11
CA THR A 330 6.96 10.39 9.60
C THR A 330 8.40 9.95 9.86
N LYS A 331 8.61 9.23 10.96
CA LYS A 331 9.85 8.50 11.26
C LYS A 331 9.55 7.00 11.26
N ALA A 332 10.48 6.18 10.79
CA ALA A 332 10.40 4.73 10.86
C ALA A 332 11.67 4.20 11.54
N SER A 333 11.52 3.26 12.45
CA SER A 333 12.64 2.56 13.08
C SER A 333 13.23 1.55 12.11
N PHE A 334 14.55 1.40 12.18
CA PHE A 334 15.30 0.45 11.34
C PHE A 334 14.98 -1.02 11.66
N ASN A 335 14.36 -1.31 12.80
CA ASN A 335 14.01 -2.66 13.24
C ASN A 335 12.48 -2.93 13.27
N ASP A 336 11.63 -1.89 13.38
CA ASP A 336 10.22 -2.08 13.72
C ASP A 336 9.33 -2.23 12.50
N ILE A 337 9.04 -3.49 12.19
CA ILE A 337 8.03 -3.85 11.23
C ILE A 337 7.36 -5.17 11.78
N LYS A 338 6.02 -5.38 11.74
CA LYS A 338 5.31 -6.70 11.88
C LYS A 338 3.82 -6.65 11.45
N ALA A 339 3.25 -7.73 10.90
CA ALA A 339 1.89 -7.84 10.25
C ALA A 339 1.16 -9.14 10.58
N ALA A 340 -0.16 -9.23 10.25
CA ALA A 340 -0.77 -10.22 9.31
C ALA A 340 -2.33 -10.02 9.08
N ALA A 341 -3.04 -10.44 7.98
CA ALA A 341 -4.50 -10.93 7.90
C ALA A 341 -5.34 -10.64 6.61
N MET A 342 -5.50 -11.61 5.68
CA MET A 342 -6.48 -11.71 4.55
C MET A 342 -6.08 -12.91 3.67
N ALA A 343 -6.94 -13.32 2.72
CA ALA A 343 -6.65 -14.27 1.63
C ALA A 343 -5.23 -14.15 1.03
N GLU A 344 -4.39 -15.11 1.40
CA GLU A 344 -2.93 -14.99 1.47
C GLU A 344 -2.27 -15.26 0.11
N GLY A 345 -2.86 -16.17 -0.68
CA GLY A 345 -2.25 -16.64 -1.92
C GLY A 345 -0.95 -17.42 -1.68
N LEU A 346 -0.89 -18.22 -0.61
CA LEU A 346 0.31 -18.88 -0.09
C LEU A 346 0.25 -20.41 -0.09
N ALA A 347 -0.67 -21.02 -0.85
CA ALA A 347 -0.68 -22.47 -1.04
C ALA A 347 0.62 -22.98 -1.69
N GLU A 348 1.08 -24.16 -1.28
CA GLU A 348 2.27 -24.83 -1.76
C GLU A 348 1.90 -26.24 -2.30
N GLY A 349 2.59 -26.71 -3.35
CA GLY A 349 2.31 -28.01 -3.96
C GLY A 349 0.87 -28.15 -4.46
N SER A 350 0.21 -29.26 -4.11
CA SER A 350 -1.18 -29.59 -4.45
C SER A 350 -2.20 -28.78 -3.63
N HIS A 351 -2.07 -27.45 -3.63
CA HIS A 351 -2.94 -26.52 -2.91
C HIS A 351 -2.95 -26.69 -1.37
N LEU A 352 -1.86 -27.22 -0.81
CA LEU A 352 -1.72 -27.50 0.62
C LEU A 352 -1.10 -26.32 1.40
N PRO A 353 -1.29 -26.23 2.72
CA PRO A 353 -0.57 -25.26 3.54
C PRO A 353 0.92 -25.62 3.63
N GLY A 354 1.76 -24.60 3.61
CA GLY A 354 3.22 -24.75 3.78
C GLY A 354 3.80 -23.89 4.90
N PRO A 355 5.12 -23.94 5.12
CA PRO A 355 5.79 -23.19 6.19
C PRO A 355 5.57 -21.68 6.09
N ARG A 356 5.31 -21.16 4.90
CA ARG A 356 5.01 -19.74 4.64
C ARG A 356 3.73 -19.30 5.33
N ILE A 357 2.61 -19.98 5.10
CA ILE A 357 1.34 -19.61 5.73
C ILE A 357 1.36 -19.91 7.24
N SER A 358 1.99 -21.02 7.68
CA SER A 358 2.18 -21.29 9.11
C SER A 358 2.99 -20.20 9.84
N ARG A 359 3.92 -19.51 9.16
CA ARG A 359 4.62 -18.35 9.73
C ARG A 359 3.71 -17.15 9.91
N VAL A 360 2.87 -16.84 8.91
CA VAL A 360 1.89 -15.73 8.96
C VAL A 360 0.98 -15.87 10.18
N TYR A 361 0.35 -17.04 10.33
CA TYR A 361 -0.58 -17.32 11.43
C TYR A 361 0.15 -17.52 12.77
N GLY A 362 1.40 -17.97 12.74
CA GLY A 362 2.27 -17.99 13.91
C GLY A 362 2.59 -16.59 14.46
N GLU A 363 2.70 -15.57 13.61
CA GLU A 363 2.85 -14.17 14.03
C GLU A 363 1.51 -13.57 14.51
N TRP A 364 0.36 -13.99 13.96
CA TRP A 364 -0.94 -13.68 14.56
C TRP A 364 -1.12 -14.25 15.95
N ALA A 365 -0.85 -15.55 16.15
CA ALA A 365 -1.08 -16.19 17.45
C ALA A 365 -0.28 -15.48 18.55
N ASN A 366 0.88 -14.91 18.21
CA ASN A 366 1.69 -14.07 19.08
C ASN A 366 1.11 -12.67 19.34
N GLY A 367 0.00 -12.26 18.71
CA GLY A 367 -0.55 -10.91 18.68
C GLY A 367 -1.67 -10.61 19.69
N GLY A 368 -2.16 -11.64 20.41
CA GLY A 368 -3.20 -11.48 21.43
C GLY A 368 -4.64 -11.41 20.89
N TRP A 369 -4.91 -12.09 19.78
CA TRP A 369 -6.28 -12.22 19.23
C TRP A 369 -7.13 -13.18 20.06
N GLY A 370 -8.43 -12.91 20.15
CA GLY A 370 -9.40 -13.81 20.78
C GLY A 370 -9.73 -15.05 19.93
N ALA A 371 -9.59 -14.97 18.61
CA ALA A 371 -9.66 -16.08 17.65
C ALA A 371 -8.94 -15.69 16.36
N LEU A 372 -8.48 -16.68 15.58
CA LEU A 372 -7.96 -16.47 14.22
C LEU A 372 -8.86 -17.14 13.19
N LEU A 373 -9.44 -16.34 12.30
CA LEU A 373 -10.18 -16.82 11.15
C LEU A 373 -9.23 -16.91 9.94
N THR A 374 -9.25 -18.02 9.20
CA THR A 374 -8.37 -18.16 8.04
C THR A 374 -8.86 -17.38 6.82
N GLY A 375 -7.96 -17.13 5.87
CA GLY A 375 -8.32 -16.90 4.48
C GLY A 375 -8.99 -18.13 3.84
N ASN A 376 -9.34 -18.00 2.56
CA ASN A 376 -10.08 -19.01 1.80
C ASN A 376 -9.41 -20.39 1.80
N VAL A 377 -10.13 -21.39 2.31
CA VAL A 377 -9.90 -22.81 2.03
C VAL A 377 -10.97 -23.30 1.07
N GLN A 378 -10.59 -23.62 -0.17
CA GLN A 378 -11.50 -24.10 -1.19
C GLN A 378 -11.83 -25.58 -0.96
N VAL A 379 -13.12 -25.93 -1.04
CA VAL A 379 -13.58 -27.31 -0.82
C VAL A 379 -13.35 -28.22 -2.04
N ASP A 380 -13.07 -27.64 -3.22
CA ASP A 380 -12.78 -28.36 -4.46
C ASP A 380 -11.52 -27.79 -5.14
N VAL A 381 -10.47 -28.62 -5.28
CA VAL A 381 -9.22 -28.31 -5.99
C VAL A 381 -9.44 -27.91 -7.46
N ARG A 382 -10.58 -28.27 -8.06
CA ARG A 382 -10.95 -27.91 -9.44
C ARG A 382 -11.54 -26.50 -9.55
N HIS A 383 -11.99 -25.89 -8.46
CA HIS A 383 -12.66 -24.59 -8.48
C HIS A 383 -12.02 -23.64 -7.47
N LEU A 384 -10.89 -23.03 -7.85
CA LEU A 384 -10.22 -22.02 -7.03
C LEU A 384 -10.66 -20.60 -7.41
N GLY A 385 -10.58 -19.66 -6.46
CA GLY A 385 -10.68 -18.22 -6.71
C GLY A 385 -9.37 -17.65 -7.26
N GLY A 386 -8.25 -18.26 -6.90
CA GLY A 386 -6.95 -18.11 -7.57
C GLY A 386 -5.99 -19.25 -7.24
N ASN A 387 -4.95 -19.44 -8.06
CA ASN A 387 -4.03 -20.59 -7.93
C ASN A 387 -3.15 -20.62 -6.66
N GLY A 388 -3.22 -19.58 -5.82
CA GLY A 388 -2.57 -19.55 -4.50
C GLY A 388 -3.52 -19.84 -3.34
N ASP A 389 -4.80 -20.12 -3.60
CA ASP A 389 -5.77 -20.51 -2.57
C ASP A 389 -5.42 -21.91 -2.02
N LEU A 390 -5.63 -22.10 -0.72
CA LEU A 390 -5.59 -23.44 -0.13
C LEU A 390 -6.79 -24.25 -0.60
N ALA A 391 -6.66 -25.57 -0.73
CA ALA A 391 -7.78 -26.44 -1.02
C ALA A 391 -7.67 -27.83 -0.36
N THR A 392 -8.83 -28.42 -0.10
CA THR A 392 -8.95 -29.81 0.37
C THR A 392 -9.48 -30.73 -0.73
N SER A 393 -9.15 -32.01 -0.64
CA SER A 393 -9.67 -33.07 -1.50
C SER A 393 -9.82 -34.36 -0.69
N GLU A 394 -10.57 -35.34 -1.21
CA GLU A 394 -10.73 -36.65 -0.55
C GLU A 394 -9.42 -37.45 -0.48
N SER A 395 -8.48 -37.23 -1.41
CA SER A 395 -7.16 -37.86 -1.36
C SER A 395 -6.30 -37.31 -0.22
N HIS A 396 -6.45 -36.02 0.13
CA HIS A 396 -5.73 -35.41 1.27
C HIS A 396 -6.12 -36.03 2.62
N GLU A 397 -7.33 -36.55 2.78
CA GLU A 397 -7.79 -37.18 4.04
C GLU A 397 -7.04 -38.48 4.35
N ASN A 398 -6.63 -39.20 3.31
CA ASN A 398 -5.95 -40.50 3.41
C ASN A 398 -4.43 -40.41 3.22
N ASP A 399 -3.92 -39.25 2.78
CA ASP A 399 -2.48 -38.99 2.70
C ASP A 399 -1.95 -38.42 4.02
N HIS A 400 -1.06 -39.19 4.67
CA HIS A 400 -0.39 -38.78 5.90
C HIS A 400 0.37 -37.46 5.74
N GLN A 401 0.98 -37.17 4.58
CA GLN A 401 1.76 -35.95 4.38
C GLN A 401 0.85 -34.70 4.30
N SER A 402 -0.26 -34.79 3.56
CA SER A 402 -1.29 -33.75 3.49
C SER A 402 -1.90 -33.46 4.86
N MET A 403 -2.30 -34.49 5.61
CA MET A 403 -2.82 -34.32 6.97
C MET A 403 -1.79 -33.70 7.93
N ASP A 404 -0.50 -33.92 7.69
CA ASP A 404 0.60 -33.41 8.52
C ASP A 404 0.93 -31.93 8.24
N THR A 405 0.72 -31.43 7.02
CA THR A 405 0.80 -29.98 6.76
C THR A 405 -0.38 -29.22 7.36
N TRP A 406 -1.60 -29.76 7.25
CA TRP A 406 -2.79 -29.19 7.89
C TRP A 406 -2.69 -29.16 9.42
N ARG A 407 -2.14 -30.21 10.06
CA ARG A 407 -1.87 -30.22 11.51
C ARG A 407 -0.89 -29.12 11.93
N ARG A 408 0.27 -29.01 11.29
CA ARG A 408 1.24 -27.92 11.57
C ARG A 408 0.64 -26.54 11.37
N TYR A 409 -0.25 -26.38 10.40
CA TYR A 409 -0.94 -25.13 10.17
C TYR A 409 -1.88 -24.80 11.33
N ALA A 410 -2.76 -25.72 11.74
CA ALA A 410 -3.61 -25.56 12.92
C ALA A 410 -2.81 -25.24 14.21
N GLU A 411 -1.74 -25.99 14.48
CA GLU A 411 -0.82 -25.74 15.60
C GLU A 411 -0.20 -24.34 15.55
N SER A 412 0.17 -23.86 14.36
CA SER A 412 0.77 -22.54 14.20
C SER A 412 -0.19 -21.40 14.50
N CYS A 413 -1.48 -21.57 14.17
CA CYS A 413 -2.56 -20.62 14.47
C CYS A 413 -2.89 -20.59 15.97
N GLN A 414 -2.74 -21.72 16.67
CA GLN A 414 -3.28 -21.90 18.03
C GLN A 414 -2.25 -21.80 19.14
N LYS A 415 -1.12 -21.13 18.88
CA LYS A 415 -0.14 -20.81 19.94
C LYS A 415 -0.82 -19.96 21.02
N HIS A 416 -0.39 -20.17 22.26
CA HIS A 416 -0.92 -19.47 23.44
C HIS A 416 -2.44 -19.66 23.69
N GLY A 417 -3.06 -20.66 23.05
CA GLY A 417 -4.47 -21.01 23.27
C GLY A 417 -5.48 -20.23 22.42
N THR A 418 -5.03 -19.41 21.46
CA THR A 418 -5.94 -18.74 20.51
C THR A 418 -6.67 -19.79 19.66
N PRO A 419 -8.02 -19.86 19.61
CA PRO A 419 -8.72 -20.79 18.74
C PRO A 419 -8.58 -20.42 17.26
N ALA A 420 -8.44 -21.41 16.38
CA ALA A 420 -8.36 -21.22 14.93
C ALA A 420 -9.60 -21.76 14.21
N ILE A 421 -10.21 -20.92 13.38
CA ILE A 421 -11.45 -21.20 12.64
C ILE A 421 -11.14 -21.07 11.15
N ALA A 422 -11.32 -22.13 10.37
CA ALA A 422 -10.99 -22.12 8.94
C ALA A 422 -12.18 -21.67 8.06
N GLN A 423 -12.00 -20.61 7.27
CA GLN A 423 -13.04 -20.11 6.36
C GLN A 423 -13.12 -21.00 5.10
N ILE A 424 -14.09 -21.90 5.06
CA ILE A 424 -14.29 -22.86 3.96
C ILE A 424 -15.24 -22.30 2.90
N CYS A 425 -14.87 -22.41 1.63
CA CYS A 425 -15.59 -21.75 0.54
C CYS A 425 -15.54 -22.50 -0.80
N HIS A 426 -16.37 -22.03 -1.74
CA HIS A 426 -16.33 -22.44 -3.14
C HIS A 426 -16.68 -21.21 -4.01
N PRO A 427 -15.90 -20.85 -5.04
CA PRO A 427 -16.06 -19.59 -5.78
C PRO A 427 -17.26 -19.57 -6.74
N GLY A 428 -17.73 -20.75 -7.17
CA GLY A 428 -18.85 -20.87 -8.13
C GLY A 428 -18.57 -20.11 -9.43
N ARG A 429 -19.47 -19.20 -9.84
CA ARG A 429 -19.30 -18.35 -11.03
C ARG A 429 -18.09 -17.41 -11.00
N GLN A 430 -17.42 -17.24 -9.86
CA GLN A 430 -16.21 -16.42 -9.74
C GLN A 430 -14.90 -17.18 -10.06
N SER A 431 -14.91 -18.50 -10.24
CA SER A 431 -13.67 -19.25 -10.54
C SER A 431 -13.14 -18.91 -11.94
N PRO A 432 -11.93 -18.32 -12.07
CA PRO A 432 -11.36 -18.03 -13.38
C PRO A 432 -11.10 -19.30 -14.19
N ARG A 433 -11.00 -19.18 -15.52
CA ARG A 433 -10.45 -20.24 -16.39
C ARG A 433 -8.97 -20.46 -16.07
N GLY A 434 -8.57 -21.73 -15.98
CA GLY A 434 -7.21 -22.11 -15.58
C GLY A 434 -6.90 -21.87 -14.09
N ALA A 435 -7.92 -21.67 -13.26
CA ALA A 435 -7.80 -21.68 -11.81
C ALA A 435 -8.15 -23.07 -11.23
N GLY A 436 -7.20 -23.69 -10.53
CA GLY A 436 -7.32 -25.06 -10.05
C GLY A 436 -7.17 -26.13 -11.15
N GLU A 437 -7.55 -27.36 -10.82
CA GLU A 437 -7.38 -28.55 -11.67
C GLU A 437 -8.46 -28.71 -12.77
N ARG A 438 -9.39 -27.75 -12.91
CA ARG A 438 -10.43 -27.79 -13.95
C ARG A 438 -9.84 -27.58 -15.34
N GLY A 439 -10.30 -28.35 -16.32
CA GLY A 439 -9.85 -28.24 -17.71
C GLY A 439 -10.12 -26.84 -18.28
N PHE A 440 -9.20 -26.32 -19.11
CA PHE A 440 -9.26 -24.93 -19.59
C PHE A 440 -10.57 -24.55 -20.30
N PHE A 441 -11.21 -25.50 -20.98
CA PHE A 441 -12.49 -25.34 -21.68
C PHE A 441 -13.71 -25.76 -20.83
N GLU A 442 -13.51 -26.32 -19.65
CA GLU A 442 -14.59 -26.77 -18.77
C GLU A 442 -15.18 -25.57 -18.00
N ARG A 443 -16.52 -25.44 -18.07
CA ARG A 443 -17.25 -24.34 -17.44
C ARG A 443 -17.19 -24.48 -15.91
N THR A 444 -17.06 -23.36 -15.19
CA THR A 444 -17.30 -23.38 -13.74
C THR A 444 -18.77 -23.64 -13.43
N ILE A 445 -19.11 -23.97 -12.18
CA ILE A 445 -20.47 -24.31 -11.73
C ILE A 445 -21.13 -23.17 -10.94
N ALA A 446 -22.46 -23.07 -11.05
CA ALA A 446 -23.28 -22.10 -10.32
C ALA A 446 -24.74 -22.63 -10.16
N PRO A 447 -25.58 -22.07 -9.28
CA PRO A 447 -26.99 -22.44 -9.19
C PRO A 447 -27.77 -22.25 -10.51
N SER A 448 -27.38 -21.30 -11.35
CA SER A 448 -28.02 -21.01 -12.65
C SER A 448 -26.98 -20.51 -13.65
N GLU A 449 -27.30 -20.53 -14.96
CA GLU A 449 -26.42 -20.03 -16.03
C GLU A 449 -26.35 -18.49 -16.11
N VAL A 450 -26.36 -17.82 -14.96
CA VAL A 450 -26.29 -16.35 -14.84
C VAL A 450 -24.82 -15.96 -14.66
N PRO A 451 -24.16 -15.36 -15.68
CA PRO A 451 -22.75 -14.99 -15.59
C PRO A 451 -22.51 -13.88 -14.54
N LEU A 452 -21.24 -13.69 -14.18
CA LEU A 452 -20.82 -12.63 -13.28
C LEU A 452 -21.01 -11.25 -13.93
N ASP A 453 -21.63 -10.30 -13.23
CA ASP A 453 -21.69 -8.91 -13.65
C ASP A 453 -20.35 -8.21 -13.34
N VAL A 454 -19.63 -7.83 -14.39
CA VAL A 454 -18.35 -7.11 -14.31
C VAL A 454 -18.47 -5.67 -14.82
N GLY A 455 -19.69 -5.18 -15.01
CA GLY A 455 -20.04 -3.86 -15.55
C GLY A 455 -20.38 -3.86 -17.04
N SER A 456 -20.85 -2.72 -17.52
CA SER A 456 -21.30 -2.53 -18.90
C SER A 456 -20.19 -2.11 -19.87
N GLY A 457 -20.25 -2.59 -21.11
CA GLY A 457 -19.36 -2.21 -22.21
C GLY A 457 -18.56 -3.37 -22.82
N TRP A 458 -17.97 -3.13 -24.00
CA TRP A 458 -17.32 -4.19 -24.79
C TRP A 458 -16.09 -4.82 -24.11
N VAL A 459 -15.31 -4.03 -23.36
CA VAL A 459 -14.16 -4.52 -22.58
C VAL A 459 -14.61 -5.40 -21.42
N ALA A 460 -15.69 -5.02 -20.73
CA ALA A 460 -16.25 -5.78 -19.62
C ALA A 460 -16.83 -7.12 -20.11
N ASN A 461 -17.58 -7.10 -21.22
CA ASN A 461 -18.03 -8.31 -21.91
C ASN A 461 -16.87 -9.23 -22.31
N ALA A 462 -15.80 -8.68 -22.92
CA ALA A 462 -14.62 -9.46 -23.28
C ALA A 462 -13.91 -10.07 -22.07
N ILE A 463 -13.81 -9.36 -20.95
CA ILE A 463 -13.24 -9.87 -19.70
C ILE A 463 -14.10 -11.00 -19.11
N ARG A 464 -15.43 -10.81 -19.05
CA ARG A 464 -16.39 -11.85 -18.66
C ARG A 464 -16.18 -13.11 -19.50
N ASP A 465 -16.21 -12.97 -20.82
CA ASP A 465 -16.22 -14.11 -21.75
C ASP A 465 -14.86 -14.81 -21.86
N LEU A 466 -13.76 -14.10 -21.63
CA LEU A 466 -12.39 -14.64 -21.66
C LEU A 466 -11.98 -15.27 -20.32
N ILE A 467 -12.24 -14.59 -19.19
CA ILE A 467 -11.70 -14.96 -17.87
C ILE A 467 -12.64 -15.88 -17.07
N PHE A 468 -13.93 -15.58 -17.01
CA PHE A 468 -14.88 -16.33 -16.15
C PHE A 468 -15.79 -17.26 -16.95
N GLY A 469 -16.25 -16.80 -18.12
CA GLY A 469 -17.23 -17.49 -18.97
C GLY A 469 -18.65 -17.48 -18.39
N VAL A 470 -19.55 -18.19 -19.06
CA VAL A 470 -20.88 -18.52 -18.54
C VAL A 470 -20.77 -19.80 -17.72
N PRO A 471 -21.25 -19.83 -16.46
CA PRO A 471 -21.21 -21.04 -15.64
C PRO A 471 -22.23 -22.07 -16.13
N LYS A 472 -21.94 -23.35 -15.88
CA LYS A 472 -22.90 -24.46 -15.99
C LYS A 472 -23.85 -24.40 -14.79
N ALA A 473 -25.17 -24.47 -15.04
CA ALA A 473 -26.14 -24.69 -13.97
C ALA A 473 -25.92 -26.07 -13.33
N MET A 474 -25.81 -26.11 -12.00
CA MET A 474 -25.57 -27.35 -11.27
C MET A 474 -26.74 -28.34 -11.40
N SER A 475 -26.45 -29.60 -11.72
CA SER A 475 -27.40 -30.69 -11.53
C SER A 475 -27.59 -31.01 -10.05
N ARG A 476 -28.59 -31.83 -9.71
CA ARG A 476 -28.75 -32.37 -8.35
C ARG A 476 -27.46 -33.05 -7.86
N SER A 477 -26.84 -33.88 -8.71
CA SER A 477 -25.56 -34.52 -8.41
C SER A 477 -24.36 -33.57 -8.28
N ASP A 478 -24.34 -32.42 -8.96
CA ASP A 478 -23.33 -31.38 -8.71
C ASP A 478 -23.54 -30.73 -7.34
N ILE A 479 -24.80 -30.55 -6.90
CA ILE A 479 -25.13 -30.02 -5.57
C ILE A 479 -24.71 -31.02 -4.49
N ASP A 480 -25.15 -32.28 -4.60
CA ASP A 480 -24.81 -33.34 -3.64
C ASP A 480 -23.28 -33.51 -3.50
N ARG A 481 -22.54 -33.43 -4.62
CA ARG A 481 -21.07 -33.47 -4.64
C ARG A 481 -20.43 -32.28 -3.92
N VAL A 482 -20.92 -31.05 -4.15
CA VAL A 482 -20.41 -29.87 -3.45
C VAL A 482 -20.70 -29.95 -1.95
N ILE A 483 -21.88 -30.42 -1.54
CA ILE A 483 -22.20 -30.63 -0.12
C ILE A 483 -21.19 -31.61 0.50
N ALA A 484 -20.94 -32.76 -0.14
CA ALA A 484 -19.95 -33.74 0.31
C ALA A 484 -18.53 -33.15 0.41
N GLN A 485 -18.14 -32.26 -0.51
CA GLN A 485 -16.85 -31.55 -0.47
C GLN A 485 -16.73 -30.61 0.74
N PHE A 486 -17.78 -29.83 1.07
CA PHE A 486 -17.80 -29.03 2.31
C PHE A 486 -17.67 -29.90 3.57
N VAL A 487 -18.36 -31.05 3.61
CA VAL A 487 -18.32 -32.00 4.73
C VAL A 487 -16.92 -32.63 4.88
N THR A 488 -16.32 -33.08 3.78
CA THR A 488 -14.95 -33.62 3.77
C THR A 488 -13.92 -32.57 4.19
N CYS A 489 -14.05 -31.33 3.72
CA CYS A 489 -13.19 -30.21 4.11
C CYS A 489 -13.23 -29.99 5.65
N ALA A 490 -14.42 -29.84 6.21
CA ALA A 490 -14.59 -29.65 7.65
C ALA A 490 -14.09 -30.84 8.48
N ARG A 491 -14.31 -32.09 8.01
CA ARG A 491 -13.82 -33.32 8.65
C ARG A 491 -12.29 -33.40 8.67
N ILE A 492 -11.62 -33.03 7.58
CA ILE A 492 -10.15 -32.91 7.51
C ILE A 492 -9.66 -31.88 8.53
N LEU A 493 -10.24 -30.67 8.52
CA LEU A 493 -9.81 -29.57 9.39
C LEU A 493 -10.02 -29.89 10.88
N ALA A 494 -11.14 -30.53 11.25
CA ALA A 494 -11.41 -31.01 12.60
C ALA A 494 -10.39 -32.07 13.04
N ARG A 495 -10.08 -33.07 12.20
CA ARG A 495 -9.04 -34.08 12.50
C ARG A 495 -7.63 -33.49 12.57
N CYS A 496 -7.38 -32.40 11.88
CA CYS A 496 -6.12 -31.66 11.94
C CYS A 496 -6.03 -30.69 13.13
N GLY A 497 -7.07 -30.62 13.97
CA GLY A 497 -7.03 -29.88 15.23
C GLY A 497 -7.38 -28.41 15.14
N PHE A 498 -8.02 -27.94 14.06
CA PHE A 498 -8.68 -26.62 14.10
C PHE A 498 -9.78 -26.59 15.18
N SER A 499 -10.08 -25.42 15.72
CA SER A 499 -11.18 -25.22 16.68
C SER A 499 -12.55 -25.13 16.01
N GLY A 500 -12.60 -24.81 14.70
CA GLY A 500 -13.85 -24.74 13.94
C GLY A 500 -13.66 -24.43 12.45
N ILE A 501 -14.79 -24.22 11.78
CA ILE A 501 -14.90 -23.67 10.43
C ILE A 501 -15.88 -22.49 10.38
N GLU A 502 -15.71 -21.65 9.36
CA GLU A 502 -16.72 -20.67 8.95
C GLU A 502 -17.16 -20.99 7.52
N ILE A 503 -18.46 -21.14 7.32
CA ILE A 503 -19.07 -21.37 6.01
C ILE A 503 -19.19 -20.03 5.28
N HIS A 504 -18.47 -19.86 4.17
CA HIS A 504 -18.52 -18.62 3.41
C HIS A 504 -19.73 -18.54 2.47
N ALA A 505 -20.79 -17.86 2.91
CA ALA A 505 -22.02 -17.60 2.16
C ALA A 505 -22.21 -16.10 1.82
N ALA A 506 -21.11 -15.39 1.54
CA ALA A 506 -21.08 -13.96 1.25
C ALA A 506 -20.25 -13.63 -0.01
N HIS A 507 -20.13 -12.33 -0.31
CA HIS A 507 -19.24 -11.75 -1.33
C HIS A 507 -19.43 -12.28 -2.77
N GLY A 508 -20.55 -12.93 -3.06
CA GLY A 508 -20.84 -13.55 -4.36
C GLY A 508 -20.24 -14.95 -4.55
N TYR A 509 -19.74 -15.63 -3.51
CA TYR A 509 -19.27 -17.03 -3.58
C TYR A 509 -20.45 -18.00 -3.81
N LEU A 510 -20.19 -19.28 -4.10
CA LEU A 510 -21.22 -20.23 -4.55
C LEU A 510 -22.44 -20.28 -3.63
N LEU A 511 -22.25 -20.34 -2.31
CA LEU A 511 -23.37 -20.39 -1.38
C LEU A 511 -24.17 -19.08 -1.40
N SER A 512 -23.51 -17.92 -1.46
CA SER A 512 -24.21 -16.63 -1.64
C SER A 512 -24.90 -16.53 -3.01
N GLN A 513 -24.39 -17.20 -4.05
CA GLN A 513 -25.08 -17.30 -5.34
C GLN A 513 -26.40 -18.08 -5.19
N PHE A 514 -26.44 -19.14 -4.37
CA PHE A 514 -27.68 -19.85 -4.06
C PHE A 514 -28.64 -18.98 -3.24
N LEU A 515 -28.16 -18.29 -2.21
CA LEU A 515 -29.00 -17.45 -1.34
C LEU A 515 -29.65 -16.26 -2.06
N SER A 516 -28.98 -15.68 -3.06
CA SER A 516 -29.45 -14.48 -3.78
C SER A 516 -30.41 -14.80 -4.94
N PRO A 517 -31.61 -14.19 -5.00
CA PRO A 517 -32.56 -14.38 -6.10
C PRO A 517 -32.05 -13.78 -7.43
N ARG A 518 -31.01 -12.93 -7.40
CA ARG A 518 -30.40 -12.33 -8.61
C ARG A 518 -29.53 -13.32 -9.39
N SER A 519 -29.04 -14.37 -8.73
CA SER A 519 -28.11 -15.36 -9.31
C SER A 519 -28.63 -16.79 -9.26
N ASN A 520 -29.63 -17.07 -8.43
CA ASN A 520 -30.36 -18.33 -8.38
C ASN A 520 -31.79 -18.14 -8.87
N ILE A 521 -32.01 -18.46 -10.14
CA ILE A 521 -33.33 -18.42 -10.83
C ILE A 521 -33.94 -19.82 -11.01
N ARG A 522 -33.46 -20.80 -10.22
CA ARG A 522 -33.95 -22.18 -10.27
C ARG A 522 -35.41 -22.25 -9.83
N GLN A 523 -36.11 -23.25 -10.36
CA GLN A 523 -37.52 -23.56 -10.04
C GLN A 523 -37.68 -24.87 -9.25
N ASP A 524 -36.56 -25.50 -8.87
CA ASP A 524 -36.53 -26.74 -8.09
C ASP A 524 -36.48 -26.44 -6.58
N GLU A 525 -36.19 -27.47 -5.79
CA GLU A 525 -36.12 -27.40 -4.32
C GLU A 525 -34.96 -26.55 -3.77
N TYR A 526 -34.05 -26.09 -4.65
CA TYR A 526 -32.93 -25.21 -4.31
C TYR A 526 -33.14 -23.77 -4.82
N GLY A 527 -34.32 -23.42 -5.33
CA GLY A 527 -34.63 -22.10 -5.89
C GLY A 527 -36.02 -21.56 -5.54
N GLY A 528 -36.31 -20.33 -5.99
CA GLY A 528 -37.54 -19.63 -5.65
C GLY A 528 -37.48 -18.96 -4.27
N SER A 529 -38.18 -19.51 -3.29
CA SER A 529 -38.35 -18.89 -1.96
C SER A 529 -37.06 -18.88 -1.12
N ALA A 530 -37.00 -18.01 -0.11
CA ALA A 530 -35.81 -17.81 0.73
C ALA A 530 -35.31 -19.11 1.37
N GLU A 531 -36.23 -19.97 1.81
CA GLU A 531 -35.96 -21.26 2.48
C GLU A 531 -35.39 -22.29 1.50
N ARG A 532 -35.95 -22.38 0.29
CA ARG A 532 -35.43 -23.25 -0.78
C ARG A 532 -34.04 -22.82 -1.21
N ARG A 533 -33.81 -21.51 -1.33
CA ARG A 533 -32.48 -20.95 -1.63
C ARG A 533 -31.47 -21.21 -0.50
N ALA A 534 -31.91 -21.25 0.75
CA ALA A 534 -31.09 -21.62 1.91
C ALA A 534 -30.75 -23.12 2.01
N ARG A 535 -31.54 -23.98 1.36
CA ARG A 535 -31.52 -25.44 1.56
C ARG A 535 -30.13 -26.07 1.45
N ILE A 536 -29.33 -25.68 0.45
CA ILE A 536 -27.97 -26.20 0.28
C ILE A 536 -27.07 -25.90 1.49
N VAL A 537 -27.23 -24.73 2.11
CA VAL A 537 -26.46 -24.32 3.30
C VAL A 537 -26.92 -25.11 4.52
N LEU A 538 -28.23 -25.35 4.68
CA LEU A 538 -28.78 -26.19 5.76
C LEU A 538 -28.30 -27.64 5.65
N GLU A 539 -28.30 -28.21 4.45
CA GLU A 539 -27.79 -29.56 4.19
C GLU A 539 -26.28 -29.64 4.49
N ILE A 540 -25.49 -28.59 4.20
CA ILE A 540 -24.08 -28.48 4.59
C ILE A 540 -23.91 -28.42 6.11
N ILE A 541 -24.60 -27.51 6.81
CA ILE A 541 -24.51 -27.36 8.27
C ILE A 541 -24.83 -28.69 8.97
N GLN A 542 -25.96 -29.30 8.62
CA GLN A 542 -26.42 -30.55 9.24
C GLN A 542 -25.45 -31.71 8.99
N GLN A 543 -24.89 -31.84 7.78
CA GLN A 543 -23.94 -32.91 7.48
C GLN A 543 -22.56 -32.66 8.10
N ILE A 544 -22.09 -31.40 8.19
CA ILE A 544 -20.85 -31.09 8.92
C ILE A 544 -21.04 -31.41 10.41
N ARG A 545 -22.14 -30.98 11.04
CA ARG A 545 -22.45 -31.28 12.46
C ARG A 545 -22.45 -32.78 12.77
N ASN A 546 -22.87 -33.62 11.82
CA ASN A 546 -22.84 -35.08 11.96
C ASN A 546 -21.45 -35.70 11.72
N ALA A 547 -20.50 -34.97 11.12
CA ALA A 547 -19.19 -35.45 10.70
C ALA A 547 -18.01 -34.95 11.56
N VAL A 548 -18.24 -34.00 12.47
CA VAL A 548 -17.24 -33.37 13.35
C VAL A 548 -17.63 -33.49 14.83
N PRO A 549 -16.70 -33.35 15.79
CA PRO A 549 -17.05 -33.34 17.21
C PRO A 549 -18.03 -32.21 17.57
N ALA A 550 -18.92 -32.44 18.53
CA ALA A 550 -19.89 -31.43 18.98
C ALA A 550 -19.25 -30.15 19.55
N THR A 551 -17.97 -30.21 19.95
CA THR A 551 -17.18 -29.05 20.42
C THR A 551 -16.52 -28.26 19.28
N PHE A 552 -16.63 -28.69 18.03
CA PHE A 552 -16.04 -28.03 16.87
C PHE A 552 -16.95 -26.92 16.36
N CYS A 553 -16.45 -25.69 16.34
CA CYS A 553 -17.24 -24.50 16.03
C CYS A 553 -17.64 -24.46 14.54
N ILE A 554 -18.88 -24.05 14.25
CA ILE A 554 -19.40 -23.75 12.90
C ILE A 554 -19.99 -22.35 12.90
N GLY A 555 -19.27 -21.41 12.28
CA GLY A 555 -19.82 -20.11 11.91
C GLY A 555 -20.36 -20.08 10.48
N ILE A 556 -21.08 -19.01 10.14
CA ILE A 556 -21.42 -18.66 8.76
C ILE A 556 -21.20 -17.17 8.53
N LYS A 557 -20.70 -16.79 7.34
CA LYS A 557 -20.52 -15.40 6.91
C LYS A 557 -21.56 -15.01 5.87
N LEU A 558 -22.29 -13.91 6.11
CA LEU A 558 -23.26 -13.31 5.20
C LEU A 558 -22.87 -11.86 4.80
N ASN A 559 -23.43 -11.37 3.69
CA ASN A 559 -23.23 -9.99 3.20
C ASN A 559 -24.47 -9.13 3.50
N SER A 560 -24.30 -7.94 4.06
CA SER A 560 -25.39 -6.97 4.26
C SER A 560 -25.51 -5.92 3.14
N ALA A 561 -24.50 -5.78 2.27
CA ALA A 561 -24.42 -4.66 1.34
C ALA A 561 -25.31 -4.76 0.09
N ASP A 562 -25.79 -5.95 -0.26
CA ASP A 562 -26.59 -6.16 -1.48
C ASP A 562 -28.10 -5.88 -1.27
N LEU A 563 -28.54 -5.51 -0.05
CA LEU A 563 -29.94 -5.59 0.39
C LEU A 563 -30.82 -4.37 0.05
N ASN A 564 -31.82 -4.57 -0.82
CA ASN A 564 -33.05 -3.75 -0.80
C ASN A 564 -34.02 -4.26 0.29
N THR A 565 -35.10 -3.52 0.56
CA THR A 565 -36.05 -3.81 1.65
C THR A 565 -36.60 -5.24 1.63
N SER A 566 -36.97 -5.77 0.46
CA SER A 566 -37.47 -7.15 0.29
C SER A 566 -36.38 -8.22 0.44
N GLU A 567 -35.13 -7.90 0.11
CA GLU A 567 -34.01 -8.83 0.28
C GLU A 567 -33.58 -8.94 1.75
N CYS A 568 -33.92 -7.94 2.58
CA CYS A 568 -33.72 -7.99 4.03
C CYS A 568 -34.63 -9.04 4.71
N GLU A 569 -35.90 -9.13 4.32
CA GLU A 569 -36.84 -10.14 4.85
C GLU A 569 -36.42 -11.58 4.49
N ASP A 570 -36.05 -11.80 3.22
CA ASP A 570 -35.44 -13.06 2.77
C ASP A 570 -34.19 -13.39 3.61
N THR A 571 -33.31 -12.41 3.85
CA THR A 571 -32.07 -12.62 4.61
C THR A 571 -32.35 -12.94 6.09
N MET A 572 -33.30 -12.28 6.74
CA MET A 572 -33.67 -12.59 8.12
C MET A 572 -34.33 -13.97 8.25
N THR A 573 -35.10 -14.38 7.24
CA THR A 573 -35.65 -15.74 7.14
C THR A 573 -34.51 -16.77 7.02
N GLN A 574 -33.50 -16.50 6.20
CA GLN A 574 -32.33 -17.36 6.05
C GLN A 574 -31.49 -17.43 7.33
N ILE A 575 -31.25 -16.31 8.01
CA ILE A 575 -30.56 -16.27 9.30
C ILE A 575 -31.28 -17.11 10.34
N ARG A 576 -32.63 -17.03 10.42
CA ARG A 576 -33.44 -17.88 11.31
C ARG A 576 -33.18 -19.36 11.05
N LEU A 577 -33.25 -19.79 9.80
CA LEU A 577 -32.99 -21.18 9.42
C LEU A 577 -31.56 -21.64 9.78
N PHE A 578 -30.56 -20.77 9.64
CA PHE A 578 -29.18 -21.11 10.03
C PHE A 578 -28.99 -21.18 11.55
N ALA A 579 -29.62 -20.28 12.30
CA ALA A 579 -29.65 -20.31 13.76
C ALA A 579 -30.36 -21.58 14.29
N ASP A 580 -31.52 -21.91 13.72
CA ASP A 580 -32.29 -23.12 14.05
C ASP A 580 -31.52 -24.41 13.67
N ALA A 581 -30.69 -24.37 12.63
CA ALA A 581 -29.76 -25.45 12.25
C ALA A 581 -28.51 -25.54 13.16
N GLY A 582 -28.37 -24.63 14.14
CA GLY A 582 -27.32 -24.67 15.15
C GLY A 582 -25.95 -24.24 14.63
N ILE A 583 -25.84 -23.07 13.99
CA ILE A 583 -24.57 -22.34 13.90
C ILE A 583 -24.17 -21.77 15.27
N ASP A 584 -22.87 -21.68 15.56
CA ASP A 584 -22.37 -21.09 16.82
C ASP A 584 -22.24 -19.56 16.74
N PHE A 585 -21.95 -19.02 15.55
CA PHE A 585 -21.90 -17.58 15.30
C PHE A 585 -22.25 -17.20 13.86
N LEU A 586 -22.66 -15.95 13.67
CA LEU A 586 -22.90 -15.31 12.38
C LEU A 586 -21.93 -14.14 12.18
N GLU A 587 -21.12 -14.17 11.13
CA GLU A 587 -20.38 -13.00 10.66
C GLU A 587 -21.22 -12.15 9.71
N ILE A 588 -21.32 -10.86 10.03
CA ILE A 588 -21.92 -9.82 9.20
C ILE A 588 -20.78 -9.05 8.51
N SER A 589 -20.70 -9.17 7.19
CA SER A 589 -19.71 -8.53 6.33
C SER A 589 -20.36 -7.66 5.24
N GLY A 590 -19.55 -6.93 4.48
CA GLY A 590 -20.00 -6.06 3.39
C GLY A 590 -19.37 -6.37 2.02
N GLY A 591 -20.02 -5.90 0.96
CA GLY A 591 -19.53 -5.83 -0.42
C GLY A 591 -19.57 -7.16 -1.20
N SER A 592 -19.61 -7.06 -2.53
CA SER A 592 -19.55 -8.20 -3.46
C SER A 592 -18.64 -7.88 -4.64
N TYR A 593 -18.36 -8.86 -5.52
CA TYR A 593 -17.63 -8.60 -6.78
C TYR A 593 -18.42 -7.68 -7.73
N GLU A 594 -19.75 -7.67 -7.60
CA GLU A 594 -20.68 -6.95 -8.46
C GLU A 594 -21.02 -5.55 -7.88
N ASP A 595 -21.06 -5.43 -6.54
CA ASP A 595 -20.97 -4.14 -5.83
C ASP A 595 -19.70 -4.02 -4.95
N PRO A 596 -18.61 -3.43 -5.49
CA PRO A 596 -17.32 -3.28 -4.79
C PRO A 596 -17.31 -2.14 -3.75
N THR A 597 -18.39 -1.95 -2.98
CA THR A 597 -18.51 -0.95 -1.90
C THR A 597 -17.42 -1.08 -0.81
N MET A 598 -16.95 -2.30 -0.52
CA MET A 598 -15.79 -2.55 0.37
C MET A 598 -14.42 -2.31 -0.29
N MET A 599 -14.35 -2.35 -1.62
CA MET A 599 -13.14 -2.30 -2.44
C MET A 599 -12.71 -0.86 -2.80
N GLY A 600 -13.06 0.12 -1.97
CA GLY A 600 -12.51 1.48 -1.99
C GLY A 600 -13.05 2.43 -3.06
N ARG A 601 -13.83 1.92 -4.04
CA ARG A 601 -14.55 2.69 -5.09
C ARG A 601 -15.85 2.00 -5.52
N GLY A 602 -16.98 2.42 -4.97
CA GLY A 602 -18.23 2.40 -5.73
C GLY A 602 -18.09 3.37 -6.91
N VAL A 603 -18.22 2.87 -8.15
CA VAL A 603 -18.27 3.74 -9.34
C VAL A 603 -19.69 4.26 -9.48
N ARG A 604 -19.80 5.60 -9.52
CA ARG A 604 -21.04 6.35 -9.70
C ARG A 604 -21.92 5.75 -10.78
N ASP A 605 -23.17 5.51 -10.42
CA ASP A 605 -24.26 5.54 -11.39
C ASP A 605 -24.72 7.01 -11.51
N GLU A 606 -24.83 7.54 -12.72
CA GLU A 606 -25.23 8.95 -12.94
C GLU A 606 -26.73 9.18 -12.73
N SER A 607 -27.50 8.12 -12.46
CA SER A 607 -28.93 8.16 -12.15
C SER A 607 -29.28 8.36 -10.66
N SER A 608 -28.32 8.20 -9.74
CA SER A 608 -28.60 8.20 -8.28
C SER A 608 -28.20 9.50 -7.59
N PRO A 609 -29.12 10.20 -6.88
CA PRO A 609 -28.82 11.47 -6.21
C PRO A 609 -27.81 11.28 -5.07
N GLY A 610 -26.83 12.18 -5.01
CA GLY A 610 -25.53 11.87 -4.42
C GLY A 610 -25.48 11.73 -2.89
N LYS A 611 -24.75 10.71 -2.42
CA LYS A 611 -24.14 10.67 -1.08
C LYS A 611 -22.69 10.19 -1.17
N SER A 612 -21.75 11.09 -0.89
CA SER A 612 -20.36 10.74 -0.59
C SER A 612 -20.28 10.12 0.80
N GLN A 613 -20.49 8.81 0.93
CA GLN A 613 -20.49 8.14 2.22
C GLN A 613 -19.09 8.14 2.86
N SER A 614 -19.01 8.67 4.09
CA SER A 614 -17.80 8.65 4.92
C SER A 614 -17.50 7.22 5.39
N THR A 615 -16.46 7.04 6.21
CA THR A 615 -16.24 5.75 6.89
C THR A 615 -17.31 5.52 7.95
N GLU A 616 -17.66 6.56 8.71
CA GLU A 616 -18.69 6.55 9.76
C GLU A 616 -20.08 6.14 9.21
N SER A 617 -20.48 6.65 8.03
CA SER A 617 -21.78 6.28 7.46
C SER A 617 -21.85 4.84 6.92
N ARG A 618 -20.70 4.19 6.72
CA ARG A 618 -20.63 2.76 6.35
C ARG A 618 -20.59 1.88 7.58
N GLU A 619 -19.84 2.27 8.61
CA GLU A 619 -19.89 1.65 9.94
C GLU A 619 -21.30 1.70 10.52
N ALA A 620 -22.02 2.82 10.37
CA ALA A 620 -23.43 2.95 10.76
C ALA A 620 -24.35 1.94 10.05
N PHE A 621 -24.20 1.73 8.74
CA PHE A 621 -25.03 0.78 7.99
C PHE A 621 -24.82 -0.68 8.46
N PHE A 622 -23.57 -1.09 8.71
CA PHE A 622 -23.28 -2.42 9.26
C PHE A 622 -23.84 -2.60 10.67
N LEU A 623 -23.71 -1.57 11.53
CA LEU A 623 -24.28 -1.57 12.88
C LEU A 623 -25.82 -1.63 12.87
N ASP A 624 -26.49 -0.97 11.93
CA ASP A 624 -27.95 -0.98 11.84
C ASP A 624 -28.51 -2.32 11.37
N PHE A 625 -27.81 -3.03 10.46
CA PHE A 625 -28.17 -4.42 10.13
C PHE A 625 -27.92 -5.35 11.33
N ALA A 626 -26.77 -5.25 11.98
CA ALA A 626 -26.43 -6.07 13.15
C ALA A 626 -27.41 -5.88 14.31
N ARG A 627 -27.89 -4.64 14.55
CA ARG A 627 -28.96 -4.34 15.51
C ARG A 627 -30.28 -5.03 15.16
N GLN A 628 -30.69 -5.02 13.89
CA GLN A 628 -31.91 -5.72 13.45
C GLN A 628 -31.78 -7.23 13.62
N THR A 629 -30.60 -7.81 13.33
CA THR A 629 -30.31 -9.21 13.59
C THR A 629 -30.38 -9.53 15.09
N ARG A 630 -29.69 -8.75 15.94
CA ARG A 630 -29.73 -8.90 17.41
C ARG A 630 -31.15 -8.82 17.99
N GLN A 631 -32.02 -7.96 17.45
CA GLN A 631 -33.41 -7.85 17.89
C GLN A 631 -34.24 -9.10 17.62
N GLN A 632 -33.94 -9.84 16.53
CA GLN A 632 -34.65 -11.08 16.19
C GLN A 632 -33.99 -12.34 16.77
N PHE A 633 -32.68 -12.29 17.02
CA PHE A 633 -31.85 -13.41 17.44
C PHE A 633 -30.96 -12.97 18.62
N PRO A 634 -31.54 -12.77 19.82
CA PRO A 634 -30.83 -12.19 20.96
C PRO A 634 -29.63 -13.04 21.41
N ASP A 635 -29.75 -14.37 21.32
CA ASP A 635 -28.75 -15.33 21.81
C ASP A 635 -27.70 -15.75 20.75
N LEU A 636 -27.87 -15.37 19.48
CA LEU A 636 -26.94 -15.73 18.41
C LEU A 636 -25.66 -14.88 18.52
N ILE A 637 -24.48 -15.51 18.55
CA ILE A 637 -23.22 -14.76 18.58
C ILE A 637 -23.01 -14.01 17.25
N LEU A 638 -22.83 -12.69 17.31
CA LEU A 638 -22.66 -11.83 16.15
C LEU A 638 -21.22 -11.30 16.08
N LEU A 639 -20.53 -11.66 14.99
CA LEU A 639 -19.23 -11.11 14.59
C LEU A 639 -19.44 -10.01 13.54
N LEU A 640 -18.98 -8.80 13.80
CA LEU A 640 -19.15 -7.67 12.88
C LEU A 640 -17.82 -7.29 12.21
N THR A 641 -17.75 -7.34 10.87
CA THR A 641 -16.52 -7.11 10.12
C THR A 641 -16.66 -5.97 9.11
N GLY A 642 -16.11 -4.79 9.46
CA GLY A 642 -15.97 -3.71 8.50
C GLY A 642 -15.61 -2.35 9.13
N GLY A 643 -14.57 -1.70 8.62
CA GLY A 643 -14.22 -0.31 8.99
C GLY A 643 -13.31 -0.17 10.21
N PHE A 644 -13.52 -0.97 11.26
CA PHE A 644 -12.82 -0.90 12.56
C PHE A 644 -11.31 -0.68 12.46
N ARG A 645 -10.85 0.44 13.04
CA ARG A 645 -9.45 0.92 13.00
C ARG A 645 -8.96 1.61 14.28
N THR A 646 -9.84 1.78 15.27
CA THR A 646 -9.58 2.56 16.49
C THR A 646 -10.20 1.85 17.70
N ARG A 647 -9.60 2.01 18.89
CA ARG A 647 -10.15 1.49 20.16
C ARG A 647 -11.62 1.91 20.33
N LYS A 648 -11.87 3.22 20.28
CA LYS A 648 -13.21 3.81 20.44
C LYS A 648 -14.26 3.29 19.46
N GLY A 649 -13.88 2.97 18.22
CA GLY A 649 -14.81 2.40 17.24
C GLY A 649 -15.17 0.95 17.54
N ILE A 650 -14.21 0.17 18.04
CA ILE A 650 -14.39 -1.22 18.47
C ILE A 650 -15.25 -1.28 19.73
N GLU A 651 -14.85 -0.56 20.78
CA GLU A 651 -15.60 -0.48 22.04
C GLU A 651 -17.01 0.08 21.82
N GLY A 652 -17.18 1.08 20.96
CA GLY A 652 -18.49 1.63 20.63
C GLY A 652 -19.44 0.61 19.99
N ALA A 653 -18.93 -0.32 19.18
CA ALA A 653 -19.74 -1.40 18.62
C ALA A 653 -20.13 -2.42 19.70
N LEU A 654 -19.16 -2.92 20.45
CA LEU A 654 -19.35 -3.91 21.52
C LEU A 654 -20.27 -3.39 22.64
N ASN A 655 -19.98 -2.21 23.19
CA ASN A 655 -20.75 -1.59 24.28
C ASN A 655 -22.18 -1.19 23.85
N SER A 656 -22.47 -1.12 22.55
CA SER A 656 -23.84 -0.89 22.06
C SER A 656 -24.70 -2.16 22.00
N GLY A 657 -24.13 -3.35 22.26
CA GLY A 657 -24.80 -4.65 22.15
C GLY A 657 -25.11 -5.08 20.71
N ALA A 658 -24.64 -4.33 19.70
CA ALA A 658 -24.89 -4.61 18.29
C ALA A 658 -24.13 -5.86 17.79
N CYS A 659 -23.01 -6.21 18.43
CA CYS A 659 -22.23 -7.41 18.14
C CYS A 659 -21.43 -7.83 19.39
N ASP A 660 -21.07 -9.12 19.47
CA ASP A 660 -20.29 -9.67 20.58
C ASP A 660 -18.80 -9.74 20.25
N LEU A 661 -18.49 -9.81 18.95
CA LEU A 661 -17.14 -9.91 18.41
C LEU A 661 -16.94 -8.89 17.28
N VAL A 662 -15.71 -8.43 17.07
CA VAL A 662 -15.32 -7.57 15.94
C VAL A 662 -14.27 -8.24 15.06
N GLY A 663 -14.51 -8.25 13.74
CA GLY A 663 -13.58 -8.81 12.77
C GLY A 663 -12.63 -7.75 12.21
N ILE A 664 -11.33 -8.00 12.31
CA ILE A 664 -10.28 -7.07 11.88
C ILE A 664 -9.44 -7.70 10.75
N GLY A 665 -9.65 -7.22 9.52
CA GLY A 665 -8.81 -7.58 8.37
C GLY A 665 -7.59 -6.65 8.22
N ARG A 666 -7.66 -5.73 7.25
CA ARG A 666 -6.57 -4.79 6.88
C ARG A 666 -5.71 -4.21 8.02
N PRO A 667 -6.24 -3.74 9.17
CA PRO A 667 -5.40 -3.20 10.25
C PRO A 667 -4.43 -4.23 10.84
N ALA A 668 -4.88 -5.48 10.98
CA ALA A 668 -4.04 -6.56 11.48
C ALA A 668 -2.81 -6.75 10.55
N VAL A 669 -3.01 -6.60 9.24
CA VAL A 669 -1.96 -6.70 8.20
C VAL A 669 -0.94 -5.57 8.26
N LEU A 670 -1.14 -4.60 9.15
CA LEU A 670 -0.17 -3.55 9.43
C LEU A 670 0.36 -3.65 10.88
N LYS A 671 -0.35 -4.41 11.74
CA LYS A 671 -0.11 -4.63 13.18
C LYS A 671 -0.72 -5.98 13.63
N PRO A 672 0.03 -7.09 13.73
CA PRO A 672 -0.51 -8.39 14.19
C PRO A 672 -0.81 -8.34 15.68
N ASP A 673 -0.11 -7.47 16.39
CA ASP A 673 -0.30 -7.07 17.78
C ASP A 673 -1.37 -5.99 17.94
N PHE A 674 -2.20 -5.73 16.91
CA PHE A 674 -3.29 -4.76 16.98
C PHE A 674 -4.21 -4.94 18.21
N PRO A 675 -4.60 -6.17 18.63
CA PRO A 675 -5.38 -6.35 19.86
C PRO A 675 -4.66 -5.82 21.10
N ARG A 676 -3.34 -6.03 21.22
CA ARG A 676 -2.54 -5.48 22.32
C ARG A 676 -2.49 -3.96 22.27
N LEU A 677 -2.28 -3.37 21.09
CA LEU A 677 -2.34 -1.91 20.92
C LEU A 677 -3.72 -1.34 21.31
N MET A 678 -4.82 -2.07 21.03
CA MET A 678 -6.15 -1.64 21.46
C MET A 678 -6.35 -1.81 22.98
N MET A 679 -5.81 -2.85 23.61
CA MET A 679 -6.02 -3.15 25.04
C MET A 679 -4.99 -2.52 25.99
N ASP A 680 -3.94 -1.87 25.49
CA ASP A 680 -2.89 -1.26 26.32
C ASP A 680 -3.25 0.17 26.74
N ASP A 681 -3.62 0.33 28.02
CA ASP A 681 -3.99 1.60 28.66
C ASP A 681 -2.88 2.67 28.65
N MET A 682 -1.62 2.30 28.35
CA MET A 682 -0.55 3.30 28.18
C MET A 682 -0.73 4.17 26.93
N TYR A 683 -1.51 3.71 25.93
CA TYR A 683 -1.83 4.48 24.73
C TYR A 683 -3.16 5.21 24.87
N THR A 684 -3.20 6.48 24.49
CA THR A 684 -4.47 7.23 24.38
C THR A 684 -5.31 6.75 23.20
N ASP A 685 -6.62 7.02 23.21
CA ASP A 685 -7.53 6.72 22.07
C ASP A 685 -7.09 7.30 20.73
N GLN A 686 -6.28 8.37 20.73
CA GLN A 686 -5.71 8.96 19.51
C GLN A 686 -4.49 8.20 18.99
N GLU A 687 -3.83 7.42 19.82
CA GLU A 687 -2.66 6.60 19.51
C GLU A 687 -3.04 5.14 19.25
N ALA A 688 -4.04 4.62 19.96
CA ALA A 688 -4.67 3.31 19.77
C ALA A 688 -5.51 3.24 18.47
N ARG A 689 -4.85 3.43 17.32
CA ARG A 689 -5.44 3.37 15.98
C ARG A 689 -4.45 2.97 14.89
N VAL A 690 -4.96 2.38 13.82
CA VAL A 690 -4.23 2.09 12.58
C VAL A 690 -4.84 2.87 11.42
N VAL A 691 -4.13 3.93 10.99
CA VAL A 691 -4.52 4.80 9.87
C VAL A 691 -3.57 4.57 8.70
N PHE A 692 -4.12 4.37 7.52
CA PHE A 692 -3.36 4.18 6.28
C PHE A 692 -4.03 4.89 5.09
N SER A 693 -3.21 5.26 4.12
CA SER A 693 -3.62 5.96 2.90
C SER A 693 -4.49 5.06 2.00
N LYS A 694 -5.13 5.65 0.98
CA LYS A 694 -5.66 4.84 -0.13
C LYS A 694 -4.50 4.40 -1.03
N VAL A 695 -4.41 3.10 -1.29
CA VAL A 695 -3.44 2.50 -2.22
C VAL A 695 -3.52 3.21 -3.59
N GLN A 696 -2.38 3.69 -4.10
CA GLN A 696 -2.35 4.42 -5.37
C GLN A 696 -2.44 3.46 -6.56
N VAL A 697 -3.47 3.64 -7.39
CA VAL A 697 -3.64 2.88 -8.64
C VAL A 697 -2.73 3.46 -9.73
N PRO A 698 -1.93 2.65 -10.45
CA PRO A 698 -1.09 3.13 -11.55
C PRO A 698 -1.88 3.92 -12.61
N PHE A 699 -1.27 4.99 -13.14
CA PHE A 699 -1.93 5.93 -14.06
C PHE A 699 -2.61 5.23 -15.27
N LEU A 700 -1.93 4.27 -15.91
CA LEU A 700 -2.48 3.47 -17.00
C LEU A 700 -3.76 2.69 -16.63
N ALA A 701 -3.83 2.14 -15.42
CA ALA A 701 -5.03 1.46 -14.94
C ALA A 701 -6.15 2.44 -14.54
N SER A 702 -5.80 3.67 -14.14
CA SER A 702 -6.79 4.71 -13.83
C SER A 702 -7.58 5.21 -15.05
N LEU A 703 -6.99 5.07 -16.25
CA LEU A 703 -7.59 5.50 -17.52
C LEU A 703 -8.79 4.65 -17.96
N LEU A 704 -8.85 3.39 -17.52
CA LEU A 704 -9.81 2.38 -17.99
C LEU A 704 -11.20 2.44 -17.32
N LYS A 705 -11.40 3.28 -16.28
CA LYS A 705 -12.69 3.50 -15.58
C LYS A 705 -13.47 2.24 -15.07
N MET A 706 -12.87 1.05 -15.04
CA MET A 706 -13.59 -0.19 -14.64
C MET A 706 -13.80 -0.30 -13.11
N ARG A 707 -14.98 -0.79 -12.69
CA ARG A 707 -15.36 -1.02 -11.27
C ARG A 707 -14.33 -1.90 -10.52
N MET A 708 -13.81 -2.95 -11.17
CA MET A 708 -12.90 -3.95 -10.59
C MET A 708 -11.46 -3.46 -10.28
N LEU A 709 -10.95 -2.44 -10.98
CA LEU A 709 -9.52 -2.08 -10.91
C LEU A 709 -9.09 -1.40 -9.60
N GLY A 710 -10.02 -0.77 -8.88
CA GLY A 710 -9.74 -0.14 -7.58
C GLY A 710 -9.49 -1.17 -6.49
N GLY A 711 -10.41 -2.13 -6.35
CA GLY A 711 -10.32 -3.22 -5.39
C GLY A 711 -9.10 -4.11 -5.60
N GLY A 712 -8.85 -4.52 -6.84
CA GLY A 712 -7.72 -5.38 -7.18
C GLY A 712 -6.34 -4.79 -6.82
N ALA A 713 -6.19 -3.46 -6.83
CA ALA A 713 -4.95 -2.80 -6.42
C ALA A 713 -4.78 -2.79 -4.90
N GLU A 714 -5.84 -2.47 -4.14
CA GLU A 714 -5.81 -2.49 -2.68
C GLU A 714 -5.64 -3.93 -2.16
N THR A 715 -6.41 -4.89 -2.67
CA THR A 715 -6.29 -6.32 -2.32
C THR A 715 -4.91 -6.89 -2.65
N ARG A 716 -4.31 -6.53 -3.79
CA ARG A 716 -2.95 -6.97 -4.15
C ARG A 716 -1.92 -6.45 -3.15
N TYR A 717 -1.87 -5.14 -2.94
CA TYR A 717 -0.95 -4.50 -1.98
C TYR A 717 -0.96 -5.19 -0.61
N PHE A 718 -2.18 -5.46 -0.14
CA PHE A 718 -2.43 -6.08 1.15
C PHE A 718 -2.06 -7.57 1.18
N ARG A 719 -2.25 -8.30 0.08
CA ARG A 719 -1.68 -9.65 -0.10
C ARG A 719 -0.15 -9.63 -0.12
N ASP A 720 0.47 -8.64 -0.75
CA ASP A 720 1.93 -8.50 -0.78
C ASP A 720 2.49 -8.26 0.63
N GLN A 721 1.80 -7.47 1.48
CA GLN A 721 2.13 -7.35 2.91
C GLN A 721 2.02 -8.70 3.64
N ILE A 722 1.12 -9.59 3.21
CA ILE A 722 1.04 -10.94 3.77
C ILE A 722 2.22 -11.81 3.38
N GLN A 723 2.60 -11.76 2.11
CA GLN A 723 3.75 -12.51 1.64
C GLN A 723 5.06 -12.09 2.33
N ARG A 724 5.14 -10.83 2.81
CA ARG A 724 6.26 -10.35 3.64
C ARG A 724 6.32 -11.08 4.99
N ILE A 725 5.22 -11.22 5.75
CA ILE A 725 5.25 -11.98 7.02
C ILE A 725 5.64 -13.44 6.77
N ALA A 726 5.14 -14.00 5.68
CA ALA A 726 5.40 -15.38 5.29
C ALA A 726 6.89 -15.66 5.04
N THR A 727 7.66 -14.65 4.66
CA THR A 727 9.13 -14.71 4.52
C THR A 727 9.88 -14.22 5.76
N GLY A 728 9.19 -13.90 6.86
CA GLY A 728 9.79 -13.33 8.07
C GLY A 728 10.15 -11.85 7.93
N LEU A 729 9.82 -11.24 6.78
CA LEU A 729 9.72 -9.80 6.63
C LEU A 729 8.41 -9.34 7.25
N LEU A 730 8.14 -8.05 7.10
CA LEU A 730 7.19 -7.37 7.96
C LEU A 730 6.59 -6.15 7.19
N PRO A 731 5.37 -5.68 7.47
CA PRO A 731 4.52 -4.88 6.58
C PRO A 731 4.73 -3.38 6.74
N TYR A 732 4.19 -2.58 5.83
CA TYR A 732 4.11 -1.14 6.05
C TYR A 732 2.74 -0.65 5.63
N ALA A 733 2.40 0.59 5.98
CA ALA A 733 1.17 1.23 5.54
C ALA A 733 1.33 1.82 4.11
N PRO A 734 0.28 1.82 3.28
CA PRO A 734 0.28 2.39 1.93
C PRO A 734 0.26 3.91 1.86
#